data_AF-A0AAW3RIJ4-F1
#
_entry.id   AF-A0AAW3RIJ4-F1
#
_cell.length_a   1.000
_cell.length_b   1.000
_cell.length_c   1.000
_cell.angle_alpha   90.00
_cell.angle_beta   90.00
_cell.angle_gamma   90.00
#
_symmetry.space_group_name_H-M   'P 1'
#
loop_
_entity.id
_entity.type
_entity.pdbx_description
1 polymer ?
#
loop_
_entity_poly.entity_id
_entity_poly.type
_entity_poly.pdbx_seq_one_letter_code
_entity_poly.pdbx_strand_id
1 'polypeptide(L)'
;MNAIDHFNDEQHQEFLEELSYEFSISLDKRVDAVQSEIIERISQKKNWVAIEDIMKIHPKSTLQEIGDKIGITRERVRQIKVNICSLKCELAKDYRIEQFLCWSCFESNQPLIFIDELDNRLIGLLQDIKSQLIIQPKNKHQTPFIILNQEKETLREVNNWVNKFQNENELNINSLWELFKKFIGVRPEQALRKQLLNKILKTYQYNYVFPGHAYKKLTKARVVYHIYFNKFGNDFSISDLPLLTLNQEYKSITGNNLFESGPKRNPEDLVNYMLIRVAAHTPGILYVGGGRYEDDPSEKINDCFFAKVKLFTQESLQKFESIKINKIYSHFQSYLTQVGVDSPTELYFVLKKHLSKFFSFAEGNELNIWSLNADRISNEKILSHLLENNGNRMAESDITEKLGWTRTSIEQTAIASSNLSYGKGEVYYQHLSIPAKIREFVSREISVQAKAHPHYVLVRPIQQKLKNDWELLAEIPHIEILTNLDMFANLIKAIDNDWKGYSQALYKNDQINVSTILHDHFKDESFDKDQYVSFFSDLGYSPVTIKLELNKLVFDNTIAKVGPDRLMFTELLNISHEEQLQIDKYLLNMFDSTTRYISLKREIFNGTILPKIFNLTWTRELLFYFASKSESVKPLRWPQGTNTTSLINPMIIVKRDDSINSLLDLVKYCMENFTGNRAVTSVRNYLKNKDILIGKTNNGTLPEILSPIFSVDDDNVVHLKKQEAKR
;
A
#
# COMPACT_ATOMS: atom_id res chain seq x y z
N MET A 1 20.51 -8.22 -30.72
CA MET A 1 21.92 -7.98 -30.33
C MET A 1 22.07 -8.29 -28.86
N ASN A 2 22.69 -9.46 -28.61
CA ASN A 2 23.48 -9.94 -27.48
C ASN A 2 23.30 -9.39 -26.05
N ALA A 3 23.21 -10.38 -25.14
CA ALA A 3 23.54 -10.34 -23.71
C ALA A 3 22.58 -9.56 -22.81
N ILE A 4 21.50 -10.22 -22.40
CA ILE A 4 21.10 -10.14 -20.99
C ILE A 4 21.46 -11.51 -20.43
N ASP A 5 22.53 -11.53 -19.65
CA ASP A 5 23.05 -12.66 -18.88
C ASP A 5 21.96 -13.19 -17.95
N HIS A 6 21.04 -14.00 -18.49
CA HIS A 6 20.39 -15.03 -17.69
C HIS A 6 21.49 -16.03 -17.34
N PHE A 7 21.74 -16.15 -16.04
CA PHE A 7 22.63 -17.15 -15.48
C PHE A 7 22.16 -18.53 -15.93
N ASN A 8 22.91 -19.13 -16.86
CA ASN A 8 22.85 -20.56 -17.15
C ASN A 8 23.99 -21.25 -16.39
N ASP A 9 24.01 -21.07 -15.08
CA ASP A 9 24.86 -21.81 -14.15
C ASP A 9 24.01 -22.07 -12.90
N GLU A 10 23.04 -22.99 -13.01
CA GLU A 10 22.24 -23.49 -11.88
C GLU A 10 23.13 -23.81 -10.67
N GLN A 11 24.34 -24.31 -10.94
CA GLN A 11 25.37 -24.64 -9.96
C GLN A 11 25.85 -23.47 -9.09
N HIS A 12 25.73 -22.22 -9.53
CA HIS A 12 26.17 -21.04 -8.77
C HIS A 12 25.06 -20.42 -7.91
N GLN A 13 23.79 -20.57 -8.32
CA GLN A 13 22.63 -20.15 -7.52
C GLN A 13 22.31 -21.19 -6.45
N GLU A 14 22.35 -22.48 -6.81
CA GLU A 14 22.34 -23.60 -5.88
C GLU A 14 23.45 -23.45 -4.84
N PHE A 15 24.65 -23.03 -5.24
CA PHE A 15 25.76 -22.70 -4.35
C PHE A 15 25.50 -21.53 -3.40
N LEU A 16 24.83 -20.45 -3.83
CA LEU A 16 24.48 -19.32 -2.95
C LEU A 16 23.38 -19.70 -1.96
N GLU A 17 22.43 -20.53 -2.38
CA GLU A 17 21.39 -21.11 -1.54
C GLU A 17 21.97 -22.13 -0.54
N GLU A 18 22.92 -22.96 -0.96
CA GLU A 18 23.68 -23.89 -0.13
C GLU A 18 24.57 -23.14 0.87
N LEU A 19 25.26 -22.07 0.45
CA LEU A 19 25.93 -21.13 1.36
C LEU A 19 24.94 -20.61 2.41
N SER A 20 23.79 -20.09 1.98
CA SER A 20 22.79 -19.54 2.89
C SER A 20 22.21 -20.59 3.84
N TYR A 21 22.05 -21.83 3.38
CA TYR A 21 21.57 -22.97 4.15
C TYR A 21 22.60 -23.44 5.17
N GLU A 22 23.85 -23.66 4.77
CA GLU A 22 24.93 -24.07 5.68
C GLU A 22 25.22 -22.99 6.72
N PHE A 23 25.20 -21.72 6.30
CA PHE A 23 25.23 -20.56 7.19
C PHE A 23 23.90 -20.28 7.90
N SER A 24 22.87 -21.12 7.80
CA SER A 24 21.65 -21.00 8.61
C SER A 24 21.67 -21.89 9.86
N ILE A 25 22.50 -22.95 9.86
CA ILE A 25 22.66 -23.86 11.00
C ILE A 25 23.64 -23.21 11.99
N SER A 26 23.16 -22.78 13.16
CA SER A 26 24.00 -22.16 14.18
C SER A 26 25.03 -23.14 14.76
N LEU A 27 26.22 -22.63 15.08
CA LEU A 27 27.27 -23.36 15.80
C LEU A 27 26.70 -24.07 17.06
N ASP A 28 25.75 -23.44 17.74
CA ASP A 28 25.04 -23.95 18.91
C ASP A 28 24.36 -25.30 18.67
N LYS A 29 23.60 -25.41 17.57
CA LYS A 29 22.86 -26.65 17.23
C LYS A 29 23.79 -27.83 16.94
N ARG A 30 24.97 -27.54 16.38
CA ARG A 30 25.98 -28.55 16.00
C ARG A 30 26.77 -29.03 17.22
N VAL A 31 27.06 -28.11 18.14
CA VAL A 31 27.66 -28.41 19.45
C VAL A 31 26.73 -29.29 20.29
N ASP A 32 25.45 -28.97 20.30
CA ASP A 32 24.44 -29.79 20.97
C ASP A 32 24.34 -31.19 20.34
N ALA A 33 24.56 -31.34 19.03
CA ALA A 33 24.60 -32.64 18.36
C ALA A 33 25.82 -33.48 18.79
N VAL A 34 27.03 -32.91 18.81
CA VAL A 34 28.25 -33.60 19.29
C VAL A 34 28.11 -33.97 20.77
N GLN A 35 27.56 -33.06 21.58
CA GLN A 35 27.28 -33.34 23.00
C GLN A 35 26.30 -34.51 23.13
N SER A 36 25.24 -34.53 22.31
CA SER A 36 24.24 -35.60 22.31
C SER A 36 24.85 -36.95 21.91
N GLU A 37 25.71 -36.99 20.88
CA GLU A 37 26.41 -38.20 20.45
C GLU A 37 27.33 -38.75 21.56
N ILE A 38 28.08 -37.87 22.22
CA ILE A 38 28.96 -38.26 23.33
C ILE A 38 28.13 -38.80 24.50
N ILE A 39 27.02 -38.14 24.86
CA ILE A 39 26.09 -38.60 25.91
C ILE A 39 25.54 -39.98 25.56
N GLU A 40 25.16 -40.20 24.30
CA GLU A 40 24.65 -41.48 23.82
C GLU A 40 25.70 -42.59 23.92
N ARG A 41 26.92 -42.37 23.43
CA ARG A 41 28.00 -43.36 23.51
C ARG A 41 28.37 -43.72 24.96
N ILE A 42 28.25 -42.76 25.88
CA ILE A 42 28.49 -42.95 27.31
C ILE A 42 27.32 -43.73 27.95
N SER A 43 26.07 -43.38 27.63
CA SER A 43 24.87 -44.00 28.21
C SER A 43 24.68 -45.46 27.79
N GLN A 44 25.21 -45.85 26.62
CA GLN A 44 25.25 -47.24 26.15
C GLN A 44 26.14 -48.16 27.02
N LYS A 45 26.96 -47.63 27.93
CA LYS A 45 27.80 -48.45 28.81
C LYS A 45 26.95 -49.12 29.90
N LYS A 46 27.00 -50.45 29.94
CA LYS A 46 26.27 -51.29 30.89
C LYS A 46 26.46 -50.80 32.34
N ASN A 47 25.34 -50.63 33.03
CA ASN A 47 25.22 -50.15 34.42
C ASN A 47 25.62 -48.68 34.67
N TRP A 48 26.12 -47.94 33.67
CA TRP A 48 26.52 -46.54 33.86
C TRP A 48 25.33 -45.64 34.22
N VAL A 49 24.22 -45.74 33.48
CA VAL A 49 23.01 -44.93 33.73
C VAL A 49 22.51 -45.11 35.17
N ALA A 50 22.42 -46.35 35.64
CA ALA A 50 22.01 -46.64 37.02
C ALA A 50 23.00 -46.12 38.07
N ILE A 51 24.32 -46.18 37.80
CA ILE A 51 25.36 -45.58 38.67
C ILE A 51 25.20 -44.06 38.72
N GLU A 52 25.01 -43.43 37.57
CA GLU A 52 24.86 -41.98 37.43
C GLU A 52 23.61 -41.47 38.15
N ASP A 53 22.48 -42.16 38.03
CA ASP A 53 21.22 -41.80 38.69
C ASP A 53 21.33 -41.89 40.22
N ILE A 54 21.95 -42.94 40.76
CA ILE A 54 22.18 -43.06 42.21
C ILE A 54 23.10 -41.96 42.70
N MET A 55 24.15 -41.61 41.94
CA MET A 55 25.04 -40.51 42.29
C MET A 55 24.35 -39.13 42.25
N LYS A 56 23.38 -38.93 41.35
CA LYS A 56 22.58 -37.69 41.29
C LYS A 56 21.60 -37.58 42.47
N ILE A 57 20.89 -38.66 42.79
CA ILE A 57 19.87 -38.69 43.86
C ILE A 57 20.54 -38.71 45.24
N HIS A 58 21.69 -39.38 45.37
CA HIS A 58 22.44 -39.55 46.61
C HIS A 58 23.94 -39.25 46.40
N PRO A 59 24.33 -37.97 46.29
CA PRO A 59 25.71 -37.57 45.97
C PRO A 59 26.76 -37.97 47.02
N LYS A 60 26.33 -38.37 48.23
CA LYS A 60 27.21 -38.86 49.31
C LYS A 60 27.34 -40.39 49.38
N SER A 61 26.66 -41.14 48.51
CA SER A 61 26.71 -42.60 48.59
C SER A 61 28.10 -43.15 48.29
N THR A 62 28.54 -44.10 49.13
CA THR A 62 29.83 -44.77 48.92
C THR A 62 29.79 -45.69 47.70
N LEU A 63 30.95 -46.00 47.12
CA LEU A 63 31.04 -46.96 46.00
C LEU A 63 30.47 -48.34 46.34
N GLN A 64 30.49 -48.72 47.63
CA GLN A 64 29.89 -49.96 48.13
C GLN A 64 28.36 -49.87 48.07
N GLU A 65 27.76 -48.80 48.61
CA GLU A 65 26.30 -48.58 48.56
C GLU A 65 25.76 -48.50 47.13
N ILE A 66 26.50 -47.89 46.21
CA ILE A 66 26.13 -47.84 44.78
C ILE A 66 26.18 -49.24 44.18
N GLY A 67 27.20 -50.04 44.53
CA GLY A 67 27.34 -51.42 44.08
C GLY A 67 26.20 -52.31 44.58
N ASP A 68 25.88 -52.22 45.86
CA ASP A 68 24.83 -53.02 46.50
C ASP A 68 23.44 -52.74 45.89
N LYS A 69 23.14 -51.47 45.57
CA LYS A 69 21.88 -51.07 44.92
C LYS A 69 21.73 -51.55 43.48
N ILE A 70 22.84 -51.75 42.77
CA ILE A 70 22.87 -52.15 41.35
C ILE A 70 23.15 -53.65 41.19
N GLY A 71 23.56 -54.34 42.27
CA GLY A 71 23.92 -55.76 42.26
C GLY A 71 25.32 -56.03 41.68
N ILE A 72 26.29 -55.12 41.90
CA ILE A 72 27.69 -55.27 41.47
C ILE A 72 28.67 -54.93 42.60
N THR A 73 29.90 -55.43 42.53
CA THR A 73 30.90 -55.16 43.57
C THR A 73 31.39 -53.70 43.53
N ARG A 74 31.81 -53.17 44.70
CA ARG A 74 32.50 -51.86 44.81
C ARG A 74 33.60 -51.68 43.76
N GLU A 75 34.42 -52.72 43.56
CA GLU A 75 35.52 -52.68 42.60
C GLU A 75 35.01 -52.60 41.16
N ARG A 76 33.88 -53.25 40.85
CA ARG A 76 33.24 -53.14 39.54
C ARG A 76 32.69 -51.73 39.29
N VAL A 77 32.09 -51.09 40.30
CA VAL A 77 31.66 -49.68 40.22
C VAL A 77 32.85 -48.77 39.95
N ARG A 78 33.98 -48.97 40.66
CA ARG A 78 35.22 -48.21 40.45
C ARG A 78 35.75 -48.35 39.03
N GLN A 79 35.84 -49.59 38.51
CA GLN A 79 36.29 -49.87 37.15
C GLN A 79 35.40 -49.22 36.09
N ILE A 80 34.07 -49.26 36.26
CA ILE A 80 33.13 -48.61 35.34
C ILE A 80 33.36 -47.09 35.33
N LYS A 81 33.51 -46.45 36.50
CA LYS A 81 33.81 -45.01 36.58
C LYS A 81 35.13 -44.65 35.88
N VAL A 82 36.19 -45.43 36.08
CA VAL A 82 37.48 -45.23 35.42
C VAL A 82 37.36 -45.38 33.90
N ASN A 83 36.68 -46.43 33.43
CA ASN A 83 36.47 -46.63 31.99
C ASN A 83 35.63 -45.52 31.35
N ILE A 84 34.63 -44.99 32.06
CA ILE A 84 33.81 -43.88 31.59
C ILE A 84 34.65 -42.60 31.53
N CYS A 85 35.49 -42.32 32.52
CA CYS A 85 36.44 -41.20 32.48
C CYS A 85 37.44 -41.36 31.32
N SER A 86 37.98 -42.56 31.10
CA SER A 86 38.88 -42.84 29.98
C SER A 86 38.19 -42.62 28.63
N LEU A 87 36.98 -43.16 28.44
CA LEU A 87 36.18 -42.97 27.23
C LEU A 87 35.87 -41.50 26.99
N LYS A 88 35.50 -40.77 28.05
CA LYS A 88 35.29 -39.32 28.02
C LYS A 88 36.54 -38.57 27.52
N CYS A 89 37.71 -38.92 28.04
CA CYS A 89 38.99 -38.34 27.62
C CYS A 89 39.38 -38.75 26.19
N GLU A 90 39.11 -39.98 25.77
CA GLU A 90 39.32 -40.45 24.40
C GLU A 90 38.43 -39.71 23.42
N LEU A 91 37.13 -39.62 23.69
CA LEU A 91 36.19 -38.88 22.85
C LEU A 91 36.59 -37.40 22.78
N ALA A 92 36.95 -36.76 23.90
CA ALA A 92 37.41 -35.38 23.88
C ALA A 92 38.66 -35.17 22.99
N LYS A 93 39.60 -36.13 22.98
CA LYS A 93 40.78 -36.13 22.10
C LYS A 93 40.44 -36.42 20.64
N ASP A 94 39.55 -37.35 20.37
CA ASP A 94 39.07 -37.67 19.02
C ASP A 94 38.40 -36.45 18.39
N TYR A 95 37.63 -35.72 19.20
CA TYR A 95 37.00 -34.45 18.85
C TYR A 95 37.90 -33.23 19.11
N ARG A 96 39.17 -33.39 19.50
CA ARG A 96 40.15 -32.29 19.73
C ARG A 96 39.61 -31.08 20.52
N ILE A 97 38.74 -31.32 21.50
CA ILE A 97 38.04 -30.26 22.26
C ILE A 97 39.04 -29.33 22.97
N GLU A 98 40.18 -29.89 23.39
CA GLU A 98 41.28 -29.18 24.03
C GLU A 98 41.90 -28.08 23.14
N GLN A 99 41.92 -28.27 21.83
CA GLN A 99 42.51 -27.33 20.89
C GLN A 99 41.60 -26.10 20.66
N PHE A 100 40.27 -26.30 20.69
CA PHE A 100 39.29 -25.22 20.62
C PHE A 100 39.33 -24.31 21.87
N LEU A 101 39.48 -24.91 23.05
CA LEU A 101 39.59 -24.18 24.32
C LEU A 101 40.82 -23.27 24.32
N CYS A 102 41.97 -23.75 23.84
CA CYS A 102 43.14 -22.89 23.70
C CYS A 102 42.88 -21.73 22.72
N TRP A 103 42.27 -21.99 21.56
CA TRP A 103 42.05 -20.94 20.56
C TRP A 103 41.05 -19.86 21.05
N SER A 104 40.04 -20.26 21.85
CA SER A 104 39.12 -19.35 22.54
C SER A 104 39.80 -18.40 23.54
N CYS A 105 40.98 -18.78 24.07
CA CYS A 105 41.78 -17.92 24.94
C CYS A 105 42.67 -16.92 24.19
N PHE A 106 42.95 -17.14 22.89
CA PHE A 106 43.89 -16.31 22.12
C PHE A 106 43.20 -15.32 21.16
N GLU A 107 42.04 -15.64 20.59
CA GLU A 107 41.35 -14.75 19.64
C GLU A 107 39.83 -14.73 19.89
N SER A 108 39.37 -13.89 20.82
CA SER A 108 37.96 -13.83 21.24
C SER A 108 36.95 -13.34 20.18
N ASN A 109 37.42 -12.94 18.98
CA ASN A 109 36.62 -12.20 18.00
C ASN A 109 36.59 -12.79 16.57
N GLN A 110 37.23 -13.94 16.29
CA GLN A 110 37.17 -14.56 14.95
C GLN A 110 36.12 -15.71 14.92
N PRO A 111 35.20 -15.75 13.93
CA PRO A 111 34.25 -16.85 13.79
C PRO A 111 34.92 -18.10 13.21
N LEU A 112 34.37 -19.25 13.59
CA LEU A 112 34.86 -20.58 13.23
C LEU A 112 33.85 -21.28 12.31
N ILE A 113 34.33 -21.85 11.21
CA ILE A 113 33.56 -22.66 10.25
C ILE A 113 34.34 -23.96 10.03
N PHE A 114 33.68 -25.11 10.09
CA PHE A 114 34.30 -26.42 9.90
C PHE A 114 34.31 -26.82 8.40
N ILE A 115 35.28 -27.62 7.96
CA ILE A 115 35.43 -27.98 6.52
C ILE A 115 34.47 -29.07 6.09
N ASP A 116 34.06 -29.93 7.00
CA ASP A 116 32.98 -30.89 6.79
C ASP A 116 31.60 -30.21 6.61
N GLU A 117 31.52 -28.90 6.83
CA GLU A 117 30.36 -28.03 6.52
C GLU A 117 30.43 -27.40 5.13
N LEU A 118 31.48 -27.71 4.36
CA LEU A 118 31.77 -27.07 3.10
C LEU A 118 31.97 -28.16 2.05
N ASP A 119 31.21 -28.10 0.96
CA ASP A 119 31.51 -28.93 -0.20
C ASP A 119 32.92 -28.60 -0.76
N ASN A 120 33.53 -29.55 -1.47
CA ASN A 120 34.85 -29.40 -2.08
C ASN A 120 35.01 -28.15 -2.96
N ARG A 121 33.95 -27.67 -3.61
CA ARG A 121 33.92 -26.40 -4.35
C ARG A 121 34.03 -25.19 -3.42
N LEU A 122 33.22 -25.13 -2.35
CA LEU A 122 33.29 -24.08 -1.31
C LEU A 122 34.68 -24.00 -0.67
N ILE A 123 35.31 -25.15 -0.43
CA ILE A 123 36.66 -25.24 0.11
C ILE A 123 37.68 -24.57 -0.84
N GLY A 124 37.65 -24.91 -2.13
CA GLY A 124 38.54 -24.30 -3.12
C GLY A 124 38.36 -22.79 -3.23
N LEU A 125 37.11 -22.31 -3.19
CA LEU A 125 36.75 -20.90 -3.27
C LEU A 125 37.27 -20.06 -2.11
N LEU A 126 37.11 -20.57 -0.89
CA LEU A 126 37.57 -19.89 0.31
C LEU A 126 39.11 -19.91 0.44
N GLN A 127 39.77 -20.94 -0.11
CA GLN A 127 41.22 -20.99 -0.29
C GLN A 127 41.70 -19.93 -1.28
N ASP A 128 41.02 -19.77 -2.42
CA ASP A 128 41.36 -18.77 -3.44
C ASP A 128 41.29 -17.33 -2.90
N ILE A 129 40.32 -17.03 -2.03
CA ILE A 129 40.19 -15.70 -1.40
C ILE A 129 41.07 -15.50 -0.16
N LYS A 130 41.92 -16.48 0.16
CA LYS A 130 42.76 -16.53 1.37
C LYS A 130 41.96 -16.21 2.64
N SER A 131 40.79 -16.83 2.78
CA SER A 131 39.93 -16.63 3.95
C SER A 131 40.62 -17.13 5.21
N GLN A 132 40.68 -16.30 6.25
CA GLN A 132 41.14 -16.70 7.60
C GLN A 132 40.17 -17.67 8.29
N LEU A 133 39.00 -17.92 7.68
CA LEU A 133 37.94 -18.78 8.20
C LEU A 133 38.12 -20.26 7.88
N ILE A 134 39.00 -20.61 6.92
CA ILE A 134 39.27 -22.00 6.55
C ILE A 134 40.49 -22.52 7.26
N ILE A 135 40.38 -23.78 7.67
CA ILE A 135 41.42 -24.41 8.42
C ILE A 135 41.57 -25.90 8.07
N GLN A 136 42.75 -26.37 7.68
CA GLN A 136 43.03 -27.78 7.35
C GLN A 136 44.20 -28.37 8.15
N PRO A 137 44.06 -29.53 8.81
CA PRO A 137 45.23 -30.36 9.07
C PRO A 137 45.57 -31.17 7.81
N LYS A 138 46.83 -31.10 7.38
CA LYS A 138 47.35 -31.78 6.18
C LYS A 138 47.16 -33.32 6.11
N ASN A 139 46.63 -34.00 7.14
CA ASN A 139 46.83 -35.46 7.29
C ASN A 139 45.80 -36.31 8.09
N LYS A 140 44.52 -35.93 8.33
CA LYS A 140 43.55 -36.88 8.95
C LYS A 140 42.09 -36.67 8.49
N HIS A 141 41.47 -37.75 7.98
CA HIS A 141 40.11 -37.81 7.41
C HIS A 141 38.97 -38.00 8.43
N GLN A 142 39.18 -37.84 9.75
CA GLN A 142 38.22 -38.30 10.77
C GLN A 142 38.01 -37.35 11.96
N THR A 143 38.29 -36.06 11.82
CA THR A 143 38.03 -35.09 12.90
C THR A 143 37.10 -33.98 12.42
N PRO A 144 35.93 -33.77 13.05
CA PRO A 144 35.03 -32.65 12.75
C PRO A 144 35.52 -31.31 13.34
N PHE A 145 36.82 -31.22 13.66
CA PHE A 145 37.46 -30.07 14.29
C PHE A 145 38.77 -29.74 13.58
N ILE A 146 39.02 -28.44 13.46
CA ILE A 146 39.85 -27.87 12.41
C ILE A 146 40.60 -26.67 13.01
N ILE A 147 41.96 -26.69 13.07
CA ILE A 147 42.84 -25.51 13.40
C ILE A 147 43.95 -25.20 12.34
N LEU A 148 44.03 -23.94 11.85
CA LEU A 148 45.11 -23.35 11.05
C LEU A 148 45.11 -21.82 11.21
N ASN A 149 45.91 -21.35 12.14
CA ASN A 149 47.04 -20.51 11.74
C ASN A 149 48.15 -20.83 12.74
N GLN A 150 49.28 -21.37 12.26
CA GLN A 150 50.35 -21.82 13.14
C GLN A 150 51.38 -20.71 13.32
N GLU A 151 51.21 -19.87 14.34
CA GLU A 151 52.39 -19.39 15.05
C GLU A 151 52.92 -20.54 15.91
N LYS A 152 54.20 -20.88 15.74
CA LYS A 152 54.86 -21.99 16.47
C LYS A 152 54.77 -21.84 17.99
N GLU A 153 54.65 -20.61 18.48
CA GLU A 153 54.56 -20.30 19.91
C GLU A 153 53.20 -20.70 20.50
N THR A 154 52.09 -20.41 19.81
CA THR A 154 50.74 -20.79 20.25
C THR A 154 50.59 -22.31 20.34
N LEU A 155 51.16 -23.07 19.38
CA LEU A 155 51.20 -24.54 19.42
C LEU A 155 51.99 -25.10 20.61
N ARG A 156 53.04 -24.40 21.04
CA ARG A 156 53.88 -24.80 22.18
C ARG A 156 53.13 -24.57 23.50
N GLU A 157 52.39 -23.47 23.60
CA GLU A 157 51.52 -23.16 24.75
C GLU A 157 50.30 -24.07 24.81
N VAL A 158 49.68 -24.38 23.66
CA VAL A 158 48.60 -25.38 23.56
C VAL A 158 49.08 -26.74 24.06
N ASN A 159 50.24 -27.21 23.58
CA ASN A 159 50.80 -28.48 24.05
C ASN A 159 51.13 -28.45 25.55
N ASN A 160 51.58 -27.32 26.09
CA ASN A 160 51.79 -27.16 27.53
C ASN A 160 50.49 -27.21 28.34
N TRP A 161 49.40 -26.59 27.83
CA TRP A 161 48.08 -26.65 28.46
C TRP A 161 47.49 -28.06 28.41
N VAL A 162 47.54 -28.72 27.25
CA VAL A 162 47.11 -30.12 27.07
C VAL A 162 47.89 -31.06 27.98
N ASN A 163 49.21 -30.86 28.11
CA ASN A 163 50.05 -31.64 29.01
C ASN A 163 49.75 -31.38 30.50
N LYS A 164 49.36 -30.14 30.88
CA LYS A 164 48.84 -29.85 32.23
C LYS A 164 47.51 -30.57 32.49
N PHE A 165 46.58 -30.53 31.53
CA PHE A 165 45.28 -31.20 31.62
C PHE A 165 45.37 -32.73 31.69
N GLN A 166 46.39 -33.34 31.09
CA GLN A 166 46.60 -34.80 31.14
C GLN A 166 47.20 -35.31 32.46
N ASN A 167 47.84 -34.43 33.25
CA ASN A 167 48.55 -34.82 34.47
C ASN A 167 47.70 -34.74 35.76
N GLU A 168 46.54 -34.07 35.71
CA GLU A 168 45.62 -33.99 36.84
C GLU A 168 44.49 -35.02 36.66
N ASN A 169 44.42 -36.01 37.56
CA ASN A 169 43.40 -37.08 37.60
C ASN A 169 41.94 -36.58 37.82
N GLU A 170 41.64 -35.31 37.59
CA GLU A 170 40.36 -34.64 37.89
C GLU A 170 39.84 -33.81 36.71
N LEU A 171 40.02 -34.27 35.48
CA LEU A 171 39.44 -33.59 34.33
C LEU A 171 37.90 -33.73 34.30
N ASN A 172 37.19 -32.76 34.89
CA ASN A 172 35.74 -32.70 34.83
C ASN A 172 35.29 -32.18 33.46
N ILE A 173 35.00 -33.11 32.53
CA ILE A 173 34.48 -32.80 31.20
C ILE A 173 33.21 -31.92 31.23
N ASN A 174 32.38 -32.01 32.28
CA ASN A 174 31.20 -31.15 32.38
C ASN A 174 31.63 -29.68 32.59
N SER A 175 32.69 -29.43 33.35
CA SER A 175 33.25 -28.08 33.52
C SER A 175 33.85 -27.52 32.24
N LEU A 176 34.46 -28.37 31.41
CA LEU A 176 34.98 -27.99 30.09
C LEU A 176 33.85 -27.62 29.12
N TRP A 177 32.76 -28.39 29.12
CA TRP A 177 31.57 -28.09 28.33
C TRP A 177 30.86 -26.80 28.75
N GLU A 178 30.73 -26.55 30.05
CA GLU A 178 30.16 -25.29 30.57
C GLU A 178 31.01 -24.07 30.14
N LEU A 179 32.34 -24.22 30.10
CA LEU A 179 33.25 -23.19 29.61
C LEU A 179 33.05 -22.93 28.12
N PHE A 180 32.90 -24.00 27.34
CA PHE A 180 32.63 -23.95 25.91
C PHE A 180 31.28 -23.28 25.58
N LYS A 181 30.20 -23.62 26.31
CA LYS A 181 28.86 -23.02 26.13
C LYS A 181 28.83 -21.52 26.46
N LYS A 182 29.55 -21.09 27.50
CA LYS A 182 29.65 -19.66 27.85
C LYS A 182 30.29 -18.81 26.76
N PHE A 183 31.23 -19.37 26.00
CA PHE A 183 31.97 -18.64 24.95
C PHE A 183 31.17 -18.49 23.65
N ILE A 184 30.28 -19.44 23.36
CA ILE A 184 29.43 -19.43 22.17
C ILE A 184 28.38 -18.32 22.21
N GLY A 185 27.77 -18.07 23.38
CA GLY A 185 26.67 -17.10 23.55
C GLY A 185 27.02 -15.60 23.44
N VAL A 186 28.25 -15.24 23.08
CA VAL A 186 28.75 -13.83 23.06
C VAL A 186 28.99 -13.30 21.63
N ARG A 187 28.67 -14.06 20.57
CA ARG A 187 29.16 -13.76 19.21
C ARG A 187 28.13 -13.09 18.28
N PRO A 188 28.51 -12.07 17.47
CA PRO A 188 27.64 -11.43 16.48
C PRO A 188 27.65 -12.20 15.13
N GLU A 189 27.21 -13.45 15.15
CA GLU A 189 27.36 -14.41 14.05
C GLU A 189 26.76 -13.92 12.71
N GLN A 190 25.58 -13.29 12.76
CA GLN A 190 24.93 -12.72 11.57
C GLN A 190 25.75 -11.61 10.91
N ALA A 191 26.44 -10.77 11.68
CA ALA A 191 27.22 -9.66 11.15
C ALA A 191 28.44 -10.19 10.35
N LEU A 192 29.07 -11.25 10.84
CA LEU A 192 30.23 -11.88 10.21
C LEU A 192 29.84 -12.67 8.96
N ARG A 193 28.71 -13.40 8.98
CA ARG A 193 28.14 -14.07 7.79
C ARG A 193 27.92 -13.08 6.65
N LYS A 194 27.35 -11.90 6.98
CA LYS A 194 27.15 -10.81 6.01
C LYS A 194 28.47 -10.27 5.46
N GLN A 195 29.51 -10.14 6.28
CA GLN A 195 30.84 -9.70 5.82
C GLN A 195 31.49 -10.70 4.86
N LEU A 196 31.40 -12.01 5.13
CA LEU A 196 31.94 -13.04 4.26
C LEU A 196 31.22 -13.08 2.91
N LEU A 197 29.88 -13.07 2.93
CA LEU A 197 29.06 -13.02 1.72
C LEU A 197 29.44 -11.81 0.85
N ASN A 198 29.57 -10.64 1.47
CA ASN A 198 30.02 -9.43 0.78
C ASN A 198 31.42 -9.57 0.17
N LYS A 199 32.35 -10.25 0.86
CA LYS A 199 33.70 -10.51 0.36
C LYS A 199 33.69 -11.44 -0.86
N ILE A 200 32.88 -12.51 -0.81
CA ILE A 200 32.68 -13.43 -1.94
C ILE A 200 32.09 -12.67 -3.13
N LEU A 201 30.98 -11.96 -2.93
CA LEU A 201 30.31 -11.19 -3.98
C LEU A 201 31.26 -10.17 -4.63
N LYS A 202 32.07 -9.48 -3.81
CA LYS A 202 33.06 -8.51 -4.30
C LYS A 202 34.18 -9.16 -5.11
N THR A 203 34.72 -10.29 -4.66
CA THR A 203 35.77 -11.02 -5.39
C THR A 203 35.28 -11.46 -6.77
N TYR A 204 34.03 -11.94 -6.86
CA TYR A 204 33.43 -12.39 -8.12
C TYR A 204 32.74 -11.28 -8.93
N GLN A 205 32.91 -10.02 -8.51
CA GLN A 205 32.40 -8.83 -9.19
C GLN A 205 30.86 -8.78 -9.34
N TYR A 206 30.15 -9.37 -8.39
CA TYR A 206 28.70 -9.22 -8.26
C TYR A 206 28.40 -7.86 -7.61
N ASN A 207 27.86 -6.94 -8.41
CA ASN A 207 27.65 -5.56 -8.00
C ASN A 207 26.21 -5.27 -7.53
N TYR A 208 25.26 -6.16 -7.83
CA TYR A 208 23.86 -6.01 -7.47
C TYR A 208 23.36 -7.27 -6.77
N VAL A 209 22.76 -7.14 -5.59
CA VAL A 209 22.35 -8.26 -4.75
C VAL A 209 20.91 -8.04 -4.29
N PHE A 210 20.08 -9.05 -4.52
CA PHE A 210 18.68 -9.12 -4.11
C PHE A 210 18.44 -10.45 -3.38
N PRO A 211 17.34 -10.60 -2.62
CA PRO A 211 16.98 -11.88 -2.01
C PRO A 211 17.01 -13.02 -3.05
N GLY A 212 17.84 -14.03 -2.82
CA GLY A 212 18.02 -15.19 -3.71
C GLY A 212 18.74 -14.93 -5.05
N HIS A 213 19.12 -13.68 -5.38
CA HIS A 213 19.62 -13.34 -6.72
C HIS A 213 20.80 -12.37 -6.66
N ALA A 214 21.88 -12.64 -7.41
CA ALA A 214 23.03 -11.74 -7.53
C ALA A 214 23.40 -11.50 -9.00
N TYR A 215 23.74 -10.25 -9.35
CA TYR A 215 24.05 -9.85 -10.73
C TYR A 215 25.35 -9.06 -10.80
N LYS A 216 26.16 -9.34 -11.83
CA LYS A 216 27.35 -8.53 -12.16
C LYS A 216 26.95 -7.18 -12.75
N LYS A 217 25.90 -7.14 -13.58
CA LYS A 217 25.39 -5.95 -14.25
C LYS A 217 23.86 -5.98 -14.31
N LEU A 218 23.23 -4.83 -14.06
CA LEU A 218 21.81 -4.62 -14.29
C LEU A 218 21.57 -3.24 -14.90
N THR A 219 20.53 -3.15 -15.73
CA THR A 219 20.02 -1.85 -16.17
C THR A 219 19.28 -1.17 -15.02
N LYS A 220 19.26 0.17 -15.04
CA LYS A 220 18.49 0.98 -14.09
C LYS A 220 17.03 0.51 -13.94
N ALA A 221 16.39 0.19 -15.07
CA ALA A 221 15.02 -0.30 -15.09
C ALA A 221 14.84 -1.66 -14.39
N ARG A 222 15.79 -2.60 -14.57
CA ARG A 222 15.73 -3.90 -13.88
C ARG A 222 16.00 -3.79 -12.38
N VAL A 223 16.87 -2.88 -11.95
CA VAL A 223 17.05 -2.63 -10.51
C VAL A 223 15.74 -2.13 -9.90
N VAL A 224 15.06 -1.18 -10.55
CA VAL A 224 13.74 -0.68 -10.11
C VAL A 224 12.72 -1.82 -10.06
N TYR A 225 12.64 -2.66 -11.09
CA TYR A 225 11.77 -3.84 -11.10
C TYR A 225 12.03 -4.76 -9.90
N HIS A 226 13.28 -5.14 -9.64
CA HIS A 226 13.60 -6.02 -8.51
C HIS A 226 13.25 -5.39 -7.15
N ILE A 227 13.32 -4.06 -7.00
CA ILE A 227 12.88 -3.38 -5.78
C ILE A 227 11.38 -3.60 -5.56
N TYR A 228 10.54 -3.42 -6.58
CA TYR A 228 9.11 -3.68 -6.49
C TYR A 228 8.83 -5.18 -6.29
N PHE A 229 9.43 -6.04 -7.12
CA PHE A 229 9.21 -7.48 -7.10
C PHE A 229 9.52 -8.11 -5.74
N ASN A 230 10.63 -7.74 -5.10
CA ASN A 230 10.99 -8.31 -3.79
C ASN A 230 10.02 -7.93 -2.66
N LYS A 231 9.24 -6.86 -2.83
CA LYS A 231 8.31 -6.37 -1.82
C LYS A 231 6.88 -6.81 -2.06
N PHE A 232 6.48 -6.86 -3.32
CA PHE A 232 5.08 -7.00 -3.71
C PHE A 232 4.83 -8.18 -4.66
N GLY A 233 5.88 -8.85 -5.14
CA GLY A 233 5.76 -9.82 -6.23
C GLY A 233 5.47 -9.13 -7.55
N ASN A 234 4.72 -9.78 -8.44
CA ASN A 234 4.31 -9.21 -9.73
C ASN A 234 3.04 -8.36 -9.64
N ASP A 235 2.35 -8.35 -8.50
CA ASP A 235 1.17 -7.52 -8.24
C ASP A 235 1.57 -6.25 -7.48
N PHE A 236 1.72 -5.14 -8.21
CA PHE A 236 2.07 -3.86 -7.62
C PHE A 236 1.65 -2.67 -8.48
N SER A 237 1.39 -1.56 -7.81
CA SER A 237 1.29 -0.22 -8.39
C SER A 237 2.58 0.56 -8.14
N ILE A 238 2.96 1.43 -9.09
CA ILE A 238 4.04 2.41 -8.87
C ILE A 238 3.80 3.25 -7.61
N SER A 239 2.53 3.49 -7.24
CA SER A 239 2.13 4.25 -6.05
C SER A 239 2.35 3.51 -4.74
N ASP A 240 2.51 2.19 -4.76
CA ASP A 240 2.64 1.38 -3.55
C ASP A 240 3.98 1.60 -2.85
N LEU A 241 4.97 2.10 -3.59
CA LEU A 241 6.27 2.50 -3.04
C LEU A 241 6.49 4.00 -3.25
N PRO A 242 6.48 4.81 -2.17
CA PRO A 242 6.77 6.23 -2.28
C PRO A 242 8.11 6.47 -2.98
N LEU A 243 8.14 7.44 -3.91
CA LEU A 243 9.32 7.74 -4.73
C LEU A 243 10.59 8.01 -3.90
N LEU A 244 10.43 8.60 -2.72
CA LEU A 244 11.53 8.87 -1.79
C LEU A 244 12.13 7.56 -1.27
N THR A 245 11.29 6.59 -0.90
CA THR A 245 11.68 5.26 -0.46
C THR A 245 12.32 4.47 -1.61
N LEU A 246 11.71 4.52 -2.81
CA LEU A 246 12.28 3.90 -4.01
C LEU A 246 13.68 4.45 -4.30
N ASN A 247 13.88 5.77 -4.21
CA ASN A 247 15.18 6.39 -4.43
C ASN A 247 16.21 5.99 -3.36
N GLN A 248 15.79 5.87 -2.09
CA GLN A 248 16.66 5.41 -1.00
C GLN A 248 17.11 3.96 -1.22
N GLU A 249 16.22 3.07 -1.62
CA GLU A 249 16.55 1.67 -1.91
C GLU A 249 17.38 1.51 -3.16
N TYR A 250 17.07 2.26 -4.22
CA TYR A 250 17.90 2.29 -5.41
C TYR A 250 19.33 2.78 -5.08
N LYS A 251 19.46 3.80 -4.22
CA LYS A 251 20.75 4.32 -3.79
C LYS A 251 21.51 3.34 -2.89
N SER A 252 20.82 2.60 -2.02
CA SER A 252 21.47 1.59 -1.17
C SER A 252 22.04 0.43 -1.99
N ILE A 253 21.40 0.09 -3.11
CA ILE A 253 21.84 -0.98 -4.01
C ILE A 253 22.94 -0.49 -4.97
N THR A 254 22.77 0.69 -5.57
CA THR A 254 23.62 1.13 -6.70
C THR A 254 24.66 2.18 -6.34
N GLY A 255 24.57 2.79 -5.15
CA GLY A 255 25.38 3.93 -4.74
C GLY A 255 24.98 5.28 -5.35
N ASN A 256 24.13 5.28 -6.38
CA ASN A 256 23.72 6.47 -7.14
C ASN A 256 22.25 6.81 -6.88
N ASN A 257 21.87 8.08 -7.02
CA ASN A 257 20.46 8.46 -6.96
C ASN A 257 19.71 8.01 -8.23
N LEU A 258 18.47 7.57 -8.05
CA LEU A 258 17.61 7.21 -9.17
C LEU A 258 17.30 8.44 -10.05
N PHE A 259 17.26 9.65 -9.49
CA PHE A 259 16.87 10.87 -10.20
C PHE A 259 18.00 11.89 -10.41
N GLU A 260 19.26 11.42 -10.40
CA GLU A 260 20.47 12.26 -10.34
C GLU A 260 20.61 13.32 -11.45
N SER A 261 20.05 13.06 -12.65
CA SER A 261 20.13 13.99 -13.79
C SER A 261 19.06 15.09 -13.80
N GLY A 262 18.18 15.12 -12.79
CA GLY A 262 16.94 15.90 -12.83
C GLY A 262 15.95 15.26 -13.83
N PRO A 263 14.72 14.91 -13.41
CA PRO A 263 13.80 14.26 -14.31
C PRO A 263 13.26 15.31 -15.30
N LYS A 264 13.46 15.11 -16.61
CA LYS A 264 12.84 15.93 -17.68
C LYS A 264 11.31 15.74 -17.78
N ARG A 265 10.77 14.82 -16.98
CA ARG A 265 9.36 14.38 -16.92
C ARG A 265 8.96 14.23 -15.46
N ASN A 266 7.68 14.02 -15.17
CA ASN A 266 7.26 13.60 -13.84
C ASN A 266 8.03 12.32 -13.42
N PRO A 267 8.62 12.25 -12.22
CA PRO A 267 9.28 11.05 -11.70
C PRO A 267 8.46 9.77 -11.80
N GLU A 268 7.13 9.84 -11.58
CA GLU A 268 6.23 8.69 -11.66
C GLU A 268 6.15 8.15 -13.09
N ASP A 269 6.01 9.03 -14.08
CA ASP A 269 5.99 8.67 -15.50
C ASP A 269 7.30 8.00 -15.92
N LEU A 270 8.42 8.49 -15.39
CA LEU A 270 9.73 7.91 -15.68
C LEU A 270 9.85 6.49 -15.14
N VAL A 271 9.42 6.27 -13.89
CA VAL A 271 9.41 4.94 -13.25
C VAL A 271 8.49 4.00 -14.02
N ASN A 272 7.28 4.44 -14.34
CA ASN A 272 6.33 3.65 -15.12
C ASN A 272 6.91 3.28 -16.49
N TYR A 273 7.55 4.23 -17.18
CA TYR A 273 8.19 3.97 -18.47
C TYR A 273 9.32 2.93 -18.39
N MET A 274 10.11 2.96 -17.32
CA MET A 274 11.14 1.95 -17.08
C MET A 274 10.52 0.56 -16.90
N LEU A 275 9.49 0.46 -16.07
CA LEU A 275 8.82 -0.80 -15.75
C LEU A 275 8.05 -1.38 -16.94
N ILE A 276 7.38 -0.57 -17.75
CA ILE A 276 6.71 -1.01 -19.00
C ILE A 276 7.71 -1.72 -19.91
N ARG A 277 8.91 -1.16 -20.10
CA ARG A 277 9.96 -1.78 -20.92
C ARG A 277 10.46 -3.10 -20.34
N VAL A 278 10.53 -3.20 -19.00
CA VAL A 278 10.92 -4.44 -18.33
C VAL A 278 9.83 -5.49 -18.51
N ALA A 279 8.57 -5.14 -18.24
CA ALA A 279 7.43 -6.05 -18.36
C ALA A 279 7.27 -6.61 -19.79
N ALA A 280 7.56 -5.82 -20.82
CA ALA A 280 7.55 -6.28 -22.22
C ALA A 280 8.54 -7.43 -22.51
N HIS A 281 9.55 -7.62 -21.67
CA HIS A 281 10.64 -8.59 -21.86
C HIS A 281 10.84 -9.54 -20.67
N THR A 282 9.97 -9.50 -19.67
CA THR A 282 10.03 -10.35 -18.48
C THR A 282 8.79 -11.25 -18.49
N PRO A 283 8.93 -12.58 -18.58
CA PRO A 283 7.82 -13.51 -18.42
C PRO A 283 7.16 -13.37 -17.05
N GLY A 284 5.84 -13.60 -16.97
CA GLY A 284 5.10 -13.61 -15.71
C GLY A 284 4.62 -12.26 -15.19
N ILE A 285 4.91 -11.13 -15.85
CA ILE A 285 4.39 -9.80 -15.47
C ILE A 285 3.63 -9.13 -16.61
N LEU A 286 2.46 -8.58 -16.29
CA LEU A 286 1.56 -7.89 -17.20
C LEU A 286 1.35 -6.45 -16.74
N TYR A 287 1.46 -5.49 -17.66
CA TYR A 287 1.07 -4.10 -17.39
C TYR A 287 -0.42 -3.92 -17.64
N VAL A 288 -1.19 -3.57 -16.61
CA VAL A 288 -2.66 -3.42 -16.66
C VAL A 288 -3.14 -1.96 -16.73
N GLY A 289 -2.22 -1.02 -16.96
CA GLY A 289 -2.52 0.41 -17.09
C GLY A 289 -2.45 1.18 -15.77
N GLY A 290 -2.44 2.51 -15.84
CA GLY A 290 -2.44 3.39 -14.65
C GLY A 290 -1.22 3.28 -13.75
N GLY A 291 -0.14 2.62 -14.20
CA GLY A 291 1.04 2.35 -13.36
C GLY A 291 0.93 1.06 -12.55
N ARG A 292 -0.06 0.20 -12.83
CA ARG A 292 -0.25 -1.10 -12.18
C ARG A 292 0.28 -2.25 -13.02
N TYR A 293 0.82 -3.23 -12.33
CA TYR A 293 1.37 -4.47 -12.86
C TYR A 293 0.78 -5.63 -12.09
N GLU A 294 0.49 -6.72 -12.78
CA GLU A 294 -0.10 -7.93 -12.22
C GLU A 294 0.64 -9.17 -12.76
N ASP A 295 0.43 -10.33 -12.13
CA ASP A 295 0.88 -11.61 -12.66
C ASP A 295 0.30 -11.84 -14.07
N ASP A 296 1.12 -12.27 -15.01
CA ASP A 296 0.66 -12.56 -16.37
C ASP A 296 0.03 -13.97 -16.44
N PRO A 297 -1.30 -14.11 -16.60
CA PRO A 297 -1.95 -15.41 -16.67
C PRO A 297 -1.74 -16.08 -18.03
N SER A 298 -1.05 -15.46 -18.99
CA SER A 298 -0.93 -15.96 -20.37
C SER A 298 -0.38 -17.40 -20.45
N GLU A 299 0.44 -17.83 -19.50
CA GLU A 299 0.93 -19.22 -19.43
C GLU A 299 -0.18 -20.25 -19.13
N LYS A 300 -1.28 -19.82 -18.50
CA LYS A 300 -2.47 -20.65 -18.22
C LYS A 300 -3.46 -20.68 -19.40
N ILE A 301 -3.26 -19.81 -20.40
CA ILE A 301 -4.17 -19.63 -21.53
C ILE A 301 -3.63 -20.38 -22.75
N ASN A 302 -4.43 -21.30 -23.28
CA ASN A 302 -4.05 -22.10 -24.45
C ASN A 302 -4.06 -21.25 -25.74
N ASP A 303 -3.10 -21.42 -26.64
CA ASP A 303 -3.06 -20.82 -27.98
C ASP A 303 -4.37 -20.92 -28.78
N CYS A 304 -5.12 -22.02 -28.61
CA CYS A 304 -6.44 -22.21 -29.21
C CYS A 304 -7.44 -21.12 -28.80
N PHE A 305 -7.34 -20.59 -27.58
CA PHE A 305 -8.16 -19.48 -27.10
C PHE A 305 -7.91 -18.21 -27.92
N PHE A 306 -6.65 -17.83 -28.13
CA PHE A 306 -6.30 -16.64 -28.91
C PHE A 306 -6.81 -16.73 -30.35
N ALA A 307 -6.78 -17.92 -30.96
CA ALA A 307 -7.36 -18.15 -32.28
C ALA A 307 -8.89 -17.93 -32.29
N LYS A 308 -9.61 -18.44 -31.28
CA LYS A 308 -11.06 -18.24 -31.14
C LYS A 308 -11.42 -16.78 -30.92
N VAL A 309 -10.69 -16.08 -30.04
CA VAL A 309 -10.90 -14.64 -29.79
C VAL A 309 -10.65 -13.83 -31.05
N LYS A 310 -9.61 -14.16 -31.81
CA LYS A 310 -9.30 -13.49 -33.08
C LYS A 310 -10.46 -13.63 -34.07
N LEU A 311 -11.00 -14.83 -34.25
CA LEU A 311 -12.14 -15.07 -35.14
C LEU A 311 -13.37 -14.28 -34.69
N PHE A 312 -13.76 -14.40 -33.42
CA PHE A 312 -14.91 -13.67 -32.86
C PHE A 312 -14.79 -12.15 -33.02
N THR A 313 -13.58 -11.62 -32.80
CA THR A 313 -13.30 -10.18 -32.93
C THR A 313 -13.38 -9.74 -34.39
N GLN A 314 -12.82 -10.52 -35.32
CA GLN A 314 -12.92 -10.26 -36.76
C GLN A 314 -14.37 -10.25 -37.24
N GLU A 315 -15.17 -11.25 -36.86
CA GLU A 315 -16.59 -11.33 -37.23
C GLU A 315 -17.41 -10.16 -36.66
N SER A 316 -17.09 -9.71 -35.45
CA SER A 316 -17.75 -8.54 -34.86
C SER A 316 -17.38 -7.24 -35.59
N LEU A 317 -16.10 -7.06 -35.92
CA LEU A 317 -15.60 -5.87 -36.60
C LEU A 317 -16.00 -5.78 -38.09
N GLN A 318 -16.54 -6.85 -38.68
CA GLN A 318 -17.20 -6.79 -39.98
C GLN A 318 -18.56 -6.06 -39.92
N LYS A 319 -19.20 -6.04 -38.74
CA LYS A 319 -20.54 -5.48 -38.54
C LYS A 319 -20.51 -4.11 -37.86
N PHE A 320 -19.46 -3.83 -37.10
CA PHE A 320 -19.32 -2.63 -36.27
C PHE A 320 -17.92 -2.07 -36.41
N GLU A 321 -17.78 -0.75 -36.34
CA GLU A 321 -16.49 -0.07 -36.50
C GLU A 321 -15.53 -0.37 -35.33
N SER A 322 -16.06 -0.65 -34.14
CA SER A 322 -15.29 -1.04 -32.96
C SER A 322 -16.08 -1.96 -32.04
N ILE A 323 -15.36 -2.66 -31.16
CA ILE A 323 -15.96 -3.39 -30.02
C ILE A 323 -15.18 -3.12 -28.74
N LYS A 324 -15.87 -3.16 -27.59
CA LYS A 324 -15.20 -3.15 -26.28
C LYS A 324 -14.83 -4.54 -25.81
N ILE A 325 -13.79 -4.59 -24.98
CA ILE A 325 -13.31 -5.84 -24.38
C ILE A 325 -14.39 -6.59 -23.61
N ASN A 326 -15.34 -5.88 -22.98
CA ASN A 326 -16.44 -6.49 -22.25
C ASN A 326 -17.24 -7.47 -23.12
N LYS A 327 -17.42 -7.19 -24.42
CA LYS A 327 -18.10 -8.12 -25.33
C LYS A 327 -17.36 -9.44 -25.48
N ILE A 328 -16.03 -9.36 -25.64
CA ILE A 328 -15.16 -10.54 -25.75
C ILE A 328 -15.16 -11.28 -24.41
N TYR A 329 -14.98 -10.56 -23.31
CA TYR A 329 -14.97 -11.14 -21.96
C TYR A 329 -16.27 -11.90 -21.66
N SER A 330 -17.43 -11.28 -21.90
CA SER A 330 -18.73 -11.93 -21.69
C SER A 330 -18.92 -13.16 -22.57
N HIS A 331 -18.46 -13.14 -23.83
CA HIS A 331 -18.56 -14.29 -24.72
C HIS A 331 -17.71 -15.48 -24.25
N PHE A 332 -16.55 -15.22 -23.65
CA PHE A 332 -15.61 -16.25 -23.20
C PHE A 332 -15.55 -16.45 -21.68
N GLN A 333 -16.48 -15.87 -20.93
CA GLN A 333 -16.42 -15.76 -19.46
C GLN A 333 -16.19 -17.11 -18.78
N SER A 334 -16.89 -18.16 -19.21
CA SER A 334 -16.75 -19.49 -18.60
C SER A 334 -15.33 -20.05 -18.69
N TYR A 335 -14.61 -19.80 -19.77
CA TYR A 335 -13.23 -20.25 -19.91
C TYR A 335 -12.28 -19.35 -19.12
N LEU A 336 -12.50 -18.03 -19.18
CA LEU A 336 -11.67 -17.02 -18.51
C LEU A 336 -11.66 -17.20 -16.99
N THR A 337 -12.82 -17.42 -16.39
CA THR A 337 -12.93 -17.70 -14.95
C THR A 337 -12.24 -19.02 -14.57
N GLN A 338 -12.21 -20.03 -15.45
CA GLN A 338 -11.50 -21.29 -15.19
C GLN A 338 -9.98 -21.12 -15.18
N VAL A 339 -9.43 -20.24 -16.02
CA VAL A 339 -7.98 -19.97 -16.10
C VAL A 339 -7.52 -18.86 -15.15
N GLY A 340 -8.45 -18.28 -14.38
CA GLY A 340 -8.18 -17.25 -13.38
C GLY A 340 -7.97 -15.86 -13.98
N VAL A 341 -8.62 -15.55 -15.10
CA VAL A 341 -8.73 -14.18 -15.64
C VAL A 341 -10.07 -13.61 -15.20
N ASP A 342 -10.04 -12.77 -14.19
CA ASP A 342 -11.25 -12.37 -13.43
C ASP A 342 -11.81 -11.01 -13.86
N SER A 343 -11.06 -10.26 -14.69
CA SER A 343 -11.50 -8.95 -15.15
C SER A 343 -11.40 -8.75 -16.68
N PRO A 344 -12.32 -7.97 -17.28
CA PRO A 344 -12.21 -7.56 -18.68
C PRO A 344 -10.92 -6.75 -18.95
N THR A 345 -10.45 -5.98 -17.97
CA THR A 345 -9.24 -5.18 -18.10
C THR A 345 -8.00 -6.07 -18.24
N GLU A 346 -7.88 -7.08 -17.39
CA GLU A 346 -6.80 -8.08 -17.46
C GLU A 346 -6.79 -8.78 -18.83
N LEU A 347 -7.96 -9.26 -19.28
CA LEU A 347 -8.10 -9.84 -20.62
C LEU A 347 -7.66 -8.87 -21.71
N TYR A 348 -8.01 -7.58 -21.61
CA TYR A 348 -7.63 -6.58 -22.61
C TYR A 348 -6.12 -6.54 -22.84
N PHE A 349 -5.34 -6.51 -21.77
CA PHE A 349 -3.89 -6.40 -21.86
C PHE A 349 -3.22 -7.70 -22.31
N VAL A 350 -3.77 -8.85 -21.88
CA VAL A 350 -3.39 -10.17 -22.42
C VAL A 350 -3.61 -10.22 -23.94
N LEU A 351 -4.80 -9.84 -24.42
CA LEU A 351 -5.09 -9.82 -25.85
C LEU A 351 -4.23 -8.80 -26.59
N LYS A 352 -3.96 -7.63 -26.01
CA LYS A 352 -3.07 -6.62 -26.62
C LYS A 352 -1.66 -7.17 -26.83
N LYS A 353 -1.13 -7.93 -25.87
CA LYS A 353 0.19 -8.60 -25.98
C LYS A 353 0.21 -9.62 -27.13
N HIS A 354 -0.84 -10.45 -27.26
CA HIS A 354 -0.85 -11.58 -28.21
C HIS A 354 -1.44 -11.25 -29.60
N LEU A 355 -2.35 -10.28 -29.71
CA LEU A 355 -3.14 -10.00 -30.91
C LEU A 355 -2.92 -8.60 -31.50
N SER A 356 -1.98 -7.81 -30.98
CA SER A 356 -1.63 -6.47 -31.54
C SER A 356 -1.17 -6.48 -33.00
N LYS A 357 -0.73 -7.64 -33.51
CA LYS A 357 -0.42 -7.82 -34.94
C LYS A 357 -1.66 -7.89 -35.84
N PHE A 358 -2.85 -8.14 -35.27
CA PHE A 358 -4.10 -8.34 -36.00
C PHE A 358 -5.13 -7.24 -35.76
N PHE A 359 -5.05 -6.52 -34.64
CA PHE A 359 -6.01 -5.48 -34.25
C PHE A 359 -5.30 -4.25 -33.69
N SER A 360 -5.99 -3.10 -33.74
CA SER A 360 -5.59 -1.90 -33.02
C SER A 360 -6.31 -1.85 -31.68
N PHE A 361 -5.57 -1.54 -30.62
CA PHE A 361 -6.09 -1.44 -29.25
C PHE A 361 -6.00 0.02 -28.78
N ALA A 362 -7.05 0.51 -28.13
CA ALA A 362 -7.07 1.82 -27.46
C ALA A 362 -5.96 1.97 -26.40
N GLU A 363 -5.64 3.23 -26.09
CA GLU A 363 -4.82 3.59 -24.95
C GLU A 363 -5.71 4.08 -23.80
N GLY A 364 -5.32 3.83 -22.55
CA GLY A 364 -6.09 4.23 -21.38
C GLY A 364 -7.36 3.39 -21.13
N ASN A 365 -8.39 4.03 -20.57
CA ASN A 365 -9.59 3.36 -20.02
C ASN A 365 -10.70 3.09 -21.04
N GLU A 366 -10.50 3.41 -22.32
CA GLU A 366 -11.54 3.23 -23.34
C GLU A 366 -11.78 1.75 -23.69
N LEU A 367 -10.73 0.93 -23.61
CA LEU A 367 -10.73 -0.53 -23.84
C LEU A 367 -11.39 -0.97 -25.17
N ASN A 368 -11.34 -0.08 -26.17
CA ASN A 368 -11.87 -0.32 -27.52
C ASN A 368 -10.84 -1.09 -28.38
N ILE A 369 -11.36 -1.93 -29.26
CA ILE A 369 -10.60 -2.73 -30.22
C ILE A 369 -11.15 -2.41 -31.63
N TRP A 370 -10.25 -2.13 -32.57
CA TRP A 370 -10.56 -1.85 -33.97
C TRP A 370 -9.79 -2.79 -34.91
N SER A 371 -10.25 -2.84 -36.16
CA SER A 371 -9.46 -3.44 -37.25
C SER A 371 -8.10 -2.76 -37.37
N LEU A 372 -7.08 -3.53 -37.74
CA LEU A 372 -5.73 -3.01 -37.93
C LEU A 372 -5.76 -1.91 -39.01
N ASN A 373 -5.24 -0.72 -38.68
CA ASN A 373 -5.22 0.48 -39.53
C ASN A 373 -6.58 1.13 -39.85
N ALA A 374 -7.66 0.79 -39.12
CA ALA A 374 -8.92 1.51 -39.27
C ALA A 374 -8.83 2.95 -38.73
N ASP A 375 -9.56 3.87 -39.34
CA ASP A 375 -9.69 5.24 -38.85
C ASP A 375 -10.38 5.24 -37.48
N ARG A 376 -9.72 5.88 -36.50
CA ARG A 376 -10.27 6.03 -35.15
C ARG A 376 -11.36 7.09 -35.16
N ILE A 377 -12.61 6.66 -35.26
CA ILE A 377 -13.77 7.52 -35.11
C ILE A 377 -14.18 7.64 -33.64
N SER A 378 -14.78 8.77 -33.27
CA SER A 378 -15.21 9.03 -31.89
C SER A 378 -16.35 8.10 -31.48
N ASN A 379 -16.48 7.86 -30.17
CA ASN A 379 -17.61 7.12 -29.60
C ASN A 379 -18.96 7.72 -30.04
N GLU A 380 -19.08 9.05 -30.13
CA GLU A 380 -20.27 9.71 -30.67
C GLU A 380 -20.62 9.22 -32.07
N LYS A 381 -19.66 9.21 -33.01
CA LYS A 381 -19.89 8.77 -34.39
C LYS A 381 -20.27 7.29 -34.47
N ILE A 382 -19.61 6.44 -33.69
CA ILE A 382 -19.93 5.01 -33.62
C ILE A 382 -21.39 4.81 -33.17
N LEU A 383 -21.81 5.53 -32.13
CA LEU A 383 -23.16 5.44 -31.61
C LEU A 383 -24.19 6.02 -32.59
N SER A 384 -23.89 7.13 -33.27
CA SER A 384 -24.73 7.72 -34.32
C SER A 384 -24.95 6.76 -35.49
N HIS A 385 -23.89 6.20 -36.06
CA HIS A 385 -24.01 5.25 -37.17
C HIS A 385 -24.80 3.99 -36.77
N LEU A 386 -24.59 3.49 -35.54
CA LEU A 386 -25.35 2.36 -35.03
C LEU A 386 -26.86 2.67 -34.98
N LEU A 387 -27.23 3.86 -34.50
CA LEU A 387 -28.62 4.28 -34.41
C LEU A 387 -29.24 4.49 -35.80
N GLU A 388 -28.55 5.17 -36.71
CA GLU A 388 -29.00 5.39 -38.09
C GLU A 388 -29.32 4.07 -38.80
N ASN A 389 -28.45 3.07 -38.64
CA ASN A 389 -28.64 1.73 -39.20
C ASN A 389 -29.76 0.91 -38.53
N ASN A 390 -30.29 1.36 -37.40
CA ASN A 390 -31.32 0.67 -36.61
C ASN A 390 -32.55 1.56 -36.38
N GLY A 391 -32.90 2.41 -37.34
CA GLY A 391 -34.15 3.20 -37.29
C GLY A 391 -34.10 4.39 -36.33
N ASN A 392 -32.92 4.96 -36.09
CA ASN A 392 -32.66 6.15 -35.27
C ASN A 392 -32.98 6.03 -33.77
N ARG A 393 -33.28 4.83 -33.27
CA ARG A 393 -33.59 4.58 -31.86
C ARG A 393 -33.22 3.16 -31.46
N MET A 394 -32.56 3.01 -30.31
CA MET A 394 -32.22 1.70 -29.76
C MET A 394 -32.26 1.69 -28.23
N ALA A 395 -32.60 0.53 -27.66
CA ALA A 395 -32.48 0.31 -26.23
C ALA A 395 -31.02 0.18 -25.79
N GLU A 396 -30.72 0.65 -24.58
CA GLU A 396 -29.39 0.57 -23.97
C GLU A 396 -28.89 -0.89 -23.87
N SER A 397 -29.80 -1.84 -23.60
CA SER A 397 -29.49 -3.27 -23.57
C SER A 397 -28.94 -3.77 -24.90
N ASP A 398 -29.54 -3.34 -26.01
CA ASP A 398 -29.19 -3.80 -27.35
C ASP A 398 -27.85 -3.20 -27.79
N ILE A 399 -27.59 -1.95 -27.41
CA ILE A 399 -26.30 -1.28 -27.64
C ILE A 399 -25.21 -1.98 -26.82
N THR A 400 -25.50 -2.31 -25.55
CA THR A 400 -24.60 -3.05 -24.67
C THR A 400 -24.24 -4.40 -25.26
N GLU A 401 -25.22 -5.15 -25.77
CA GLU A 401 -25.00 -6.46 -26.40
C GLU A 401 -24.18 -6.35 -27.70
N LYS A 402 -24.51 -5.37 -28.57
CA LYS A 402 -23.85 -5.22 -29.86
C LYS A 402 -22.41 -4.70 -29.75
N LEU A 403 -22.16 -3.70 -28.91
CA LEU A 403 -20.86 -3.03 -28.82
C LEU A 403 -20.01 -3.44 -27.61
N GLY A 404 -20.62 -4.07 -26.60
CA GLY A 404 -19.97 -4.32 -25.30
C GLY A 404 -19.82 -3.08 -24.44
N TRP A 405 -20.56 -2.01 -24.75
CA TRP A 405 -20.45 -0.77 -23.98
C TRP A 405 -21.15 -0.88 -22.65
N THR A 406 -20.56 -0.28 -21.61
CA THR A 406 -21.26 -0.14 -20.32
C THR A 406 -22.37 0.89 -20.44
N ARG A 407 -23.42 0.73 -19.63
CA ARG A 407 -24.53 1.71 -19.49
C ARG A 407 -24.01 3.14 -19.36
N THR A 408 -23.06 3.32 -18.45
CA THR A 408 -22.41 4.61 -18.20
C THR A 408 -21.66 5.15 -19.42
N SER A 409 -20.99 4.31 -20.21
CA SER A 409 -20.32 4.75 -21.44
C SER A 409 -21.33 5.25 -22.49
N ILE A 410 -22.46 4.55 -22.62
CA ILE A 410 -23.53 4.90 -23.56
C ILE A 410 -24.15 6.24 -23.16
N GLU A 411 -24.55 6.35 -21.89
CA GLU A 411 -25.14 7.57 -21.32
C GLU A 411 -24.21 8.78 -21.48
N GLN A 412 -22.95 8.68 -21.07
CA GLN A 412 -21.97 9.77 -21.19
C GLN A 412 -21.75 10.19 -22.65
N THR A 413 -21.64 9.22 -23.56
CA THR A 413 -21.45 9.50 -24.99
C THR A 413 -22.66 10.23 -25.57
N ALA A 414 -23.88 9.79 -25.24
CA ALA A 414 -25.11 10.42 -25.71
C ALA A 414 -25.27 11.84 -25.12
N ILE A 415 -24.96 12.04 -23.84
CA ILE A 415 -25.07 13.35 -23.16
C ILE A 415 -24.08 14.38 -23.73
N ALA A 416 -22.88 13.92 -24.08
CA ALA A 416 -21.83 14.75 -24.67
C ALA A 416 -22.10 15.13 -26.13
N SER A 417 -22.96 14.40 -26.82
CA SER A 417 -23.36 14.69 -28.21
C SER A 417 -24.42 15.80 -28.27
N SER A 418 -24.38 16.58 -29.35
CA SER A 418 -25.44 17.53 -29.72
C SER A 418 -26.57 16.87 -30.52
N ASN A 419 -26.32 15.71 -31.14
CA ASN A 419 -27.25 15.05 -32.08
C ASN A 419 -27.93 13.81 -31.49
N LEU A 420 -27.42 13.31 -30.36
CA LEU A 420 -27.95 12.14 -29.67
C LEU A 420 -28.71 12.54 -28.41
N SER A 421 -29.67 11.71 -28.04
CA SER A 421 -30.44 11.87 -26.81
C SER A 421 -30.49 10.56 -26.05
N TYR A 422 -30.51 10.64 -24.72
CA TYR A 422 -30.66 9.50 -23.84
C TYR A 422 -31.85 9.73 -22.89
N GLY A 423 -32.69 8.72 -22.70
CA GLY A 423 -33.81 8.79 -21.77
C GLY A 423 -34.56 7.46 -21.68
N LYS A 424 -35.06 7.14 -20.48
CA LYS A 424 -35.82 5.90 -20.19
C LYS A 424 -35.09 4.60 -20.61
N GLY A 425 -33.76 4.59 -20.59
CA GLY A 425 -32.96 3.42 -20.97
C GLY A 425 -32.83 3.21 -22.48
N GLU A 426 -33.08 4.25 -23.29
CA GLU A 426 -32.93 4.22 -24.74
C GLU A 426 -32.09 5.40 -25.22
N VAL A 427 -31.43 5.22 -26.37
CA VAL A 427 -30.72 6.28 -27.10
C VAL A 427 -31.42 6.49 -28.44
N TYR A 428 -31.59 7.75 -28.84
CA TYR A 428 -32.17 8.09 -30.14
C TYR A 428 -31.47 9.27 -30.80
N TYR A 429 -31.45 9.23 -32.14
CA TYR A 429 -30.95 10.28 -33.00
C TYR A 429 -32.02 11.38 -33.13
N GLN A 430 -31.64 12.65 -32.93
CA GLN A 430 -32.60 13.75 -32.87
C GLN A 430 -33.14 14.13 -34.27
N HIS A 431 -34.41 13.78 -34.52
CA HIS A 431 -35.25 14.41 -35.56
C HIS A 431 -36.55 14.91 -34.94
N LEU A 432 -36.48 16.01 -34.17
CA LEU A 432 -37.66 16.68 -33.62
C LEU A 432 -38.17 17.72 -34.63
N SER A 433 -39.42 17.58 -35.08
CA SER A 433 -40.11 18.66 -35.81
C SER A 433 -40.59 19.71 -34.80
N ILE A 434 -39.84 20.81 -34.68
CA ILE A 434 -40.06 21.86 -33.68
C ILE A 434 -40.86 23.02 -34.31
N PRO A 435 -42.06 23.34 -33.79
CA PRO A 435 -42.85 24.47 -34.27
C PRO A 435 -42.10 25.80 -34.16
N ALA A 436 -42.35 26.71 -35.11
CA ALA A 436 -41.62 27.97 -35.24
C ALA A 436 -41.70 28.86 -33.99
N LYS A 437 -42.89 28.94 -33.35
CA LYS A 437 -43.06 29.76 -32.13
C LYS A 437 -42.29 29.20 -30.94
N ILE A 438 -42.25 27.88 -30.79
CA ILE A 438 -41.44 27.22 -29.75
C ILE A 438 -39.95 27.48 -29.99
N ARG A 439 -39.50 27.36 -31.25
CA ARG A 439 -38.12 27.67 -31.64
C ARG A 439 -37.75 29.11 -31.29
N GLU A 440 -38.60 30.07 -31.65
CA GLU A 440 -38.39 31.48 -31.38
C GLU A 440 -38.35 31.78 -29.88
N PHE A 441 -39.31 31.26 -29.11
CA PHE A 441 -39.34 31.41 -27.65
C PHE A 441 -38.06 30.88 -27.00
N VAL A 442 -37.70 29.63 -27.27
CA VAL A 442 -36.53 29.00 -26.65
C VAL A 442 -35.25 29.71 -27.05
N SER A 443 -35.08 30.08 -28.33
CA SER A 443 -33.91 30.85 -28.81
C SER A 443 -33.78 32.21 -28.12
N ARG A 444 -34.91 32.90 -27.89
CA ARG A 444 -34.95 34.15 -27.15
C ARG A 444 -34.54 33.95 -25.69
N GLU A 445 -35.07 32.94 -25.01
CA GLU A 445 -34.72 32.67 -23.60
C GLU A 445 -33.26 32.21 -23.43
N ILE A 446 -32.73 31.41 -24.36
CA ILE A 446 -31.30 31.09 -24.45
C ILE A 446 -30.49 32.37 -24.58
N SER A 447 -30.87 33.26 -25.51
CA SER A 447 -30.16 34.53 -25.72
C SER A 447 -30.20 35.44 -24.49
N VAL A 448 -31.30 35.44 -23.72
CA VAL A 448 -31.42 36.18 -22.46
C VAL A 448 -30.47 35.61 -21.41
N GLN A 449 -30.45 34.28 -21.22
CA GLN A 449 -29.53 33.66 -20.28
C GLN A 449 -28.07 33.81 -20.71
N ALA A 450 -27.74 33.64 -21.99
CA ALA A 450 -26.39 33.76 -22.52
C ALA A 450 -25.81 35.19 -22.41
N LYS A 451 -26.66 36.22 -22.30
CA LYS A 451 -26.20 37.59 -21.97
C LYS A 451 -25.75 37.72 -20.51
N ALA A 452 -26.39 37.00 -19.59
CA ALA A 452 -26.03 37.00 -18.17
C ALA A 452 -24.90 36.00 -17.89
N HIS A 453 -24.91 34.85 -18.57
CA HIS A 453 -24.02 33.72 -18.37
C HIS A 453 -23.55 33.19 -19.75
N PRO A 454 -22.47 33.73 -20.34
CA PRO A 454 -22.06 33.40 -21.71
C PRO A 454 -21.70 31.93 -21.95
N HIS A 455 -21.39 31.20 -20.89
CA HIS A 455 -20.83 29.86 -20.97
C HIS A 455 -21.84 28.75 -20.69
N TYR A 456 -23.03 29.06 -20.16
CA TYR A 456 -24.02 28.05 -19.81
C TYR A 456 -25.48 28.53 -19.88
N VAL A 457 -26.38 27.56 -19.97
CA VAL A 457 -27.84 27.77 -19.93
C VAL A 457 -28.45 26.80 -18.92
N LEU A 458 -29.26 27.34 -18.03
CA LEU A 458 -30.08 26.57 -17.09
C LEU A 458 -31.41 26.20 -17.76
N VAL A 459 -31.64 24.90 -17.90
CA VAL A 459 -32.75 24.34 -18.66
C VAL A 459 -34.08 24.55 -17.95
N ARG A 460 -34.12 24.31 -16.63
CA ARG A 460 -35.34 24.32 -15.82
C ARG A 460 -36.03 25.69 -15.74
N PRO A 461 -35.32 26.83 -15.63
CA PRO A 461 -35.93 28.16 -15.74
C PRO A 461 -36.65 28.40 -17.08
N ILE A 462 -36.06 27.98 -18.20
CA ILE A 462 -36.70 28.11 -19.53
C ILE A 462 -37.95 27.23 -19.59
N GLN A 463 -37.84 25.99 -19.12
CA GLN A 463 -38.96 25.05 -19.05
C GLN A 463 -40.13 25.61 -18.23
N GLN A 464 -39.85 26.21 -17.07
CA GLN A 464 -40.89 26.80 -16.21
C GLN A 464 -41.56 28.02 -16.85
N LYS A 465 -40.81 28.88 -17.54
CA LYS A 465 -41.41 29.99 -18.30
C LYS A 465 -42.34 29.50 -19.39
N LEU A 466 -41.94 28.46 -20.14
CA LEU A 466 -42.79 27.87 -21.16
C LEU A 466 -44.04 27.21 -20.56
N LYS A 467 -43.93 26.56 -19.40
CA LYS A 467 -45.07 25.99 -18.67
C LYS A 467 -46.12 27.01 -18.27
N ASN A 468 -45.73 28.26 -18.09
CA ASN A 468 -46.62 29.32 -17.65
C ASN A 468 -47.22 30.11 -18.84
N ASP A 469 -46.83 29.80 -20.08
CA ASP A 469 -47.33 30.43 -21.30
C ASP A 469 -48.36 29.54 -22.00
N TRP A 470 -49.64 29.80 -21.73
CA TRP A 470 -50.75 28.96 -22.20
C TRP A 470 -50.89 28.91 -23.72
N GLU A 471 -50.46 29.95 -24.45
CA GLU A 471 -50.53 29.98 -25.92
C GLU A 471 -49.46 29.08 -26.53
N LEU A 472 -48.24 29.13 -25.98
CA LEU A 472 -47.14 28.29 -26.43
C LEU A 472 -47.29 26.83 -26.00
N LEU A 473 -47.93 26.58 -24.84
CA LEU A 473 -48.24 25.23 -24.37
C LEU A 473 -49.03 24.41 -25.42
N ALA A 474 -49.99 25.05 -26.09
CA ALA A 474 -50.83 24.40 -27.09
C ALA A 474 -50.06 23.97 -28.35
N GLU A 475 -48.87 24.54 -28.58
CA GLU A 475 -48.04 24.22 -29.74
C GLU A 475 -46.99 23.13 -29.44
N ILE A 476 -46.92 22.60 -28.22
CA ILE A 476 -45.90 21.61 -27.88
C ILE A 476 -46.28 20.23 -28.42
N PRO A 477 -45.43 19.60 -29.25
CA PRO A 477 -45.77 18.36 -29.94
C PRO A 477 -45.94 17.17 -28.98
N HIS A 478 -45.22 17.16 -27.85
CA HIS A 478 -45.24 16.09 -26.86
C HIS A 478 -45.24 16.68 -25.44
N ILE A 479 -46.29 16.42 -24.67
CA ILE A 479 -46.44 16.93 -23.30
C ILE A 479 -45.28 16.50 -22.38
N GLU A 480 -44.63 15.37 -22.70
CA GLU A 480 -43.46 14.85 -21.99
C GLU A 480 -42.26 15.81 -22.03
N ILE A 481 -42.15 16.66 -23.06
CA ILE A 481 -41.11 17.71 -23.15
C ILE A 481 -41.24 18.67 -21.97
N LEU A 482 -42.46 18.92 -21.49
CA LEU A 482 -42.69 19.80 -20.35
C LEU A 482 -42.52 19.06 -19.02
N THR A 483 -42.88 17.79 -18.93
CA THR A 483 -42.81 17.06 -17.65
C THR A 483 -41.44 16.49 -17.36
N ASN A 484 -40.64 16.17 -18.39
CA ASN A 484 -39.31 15.59 -18.28
C ASN A 484 -38.22 16.61 -18.63
N LEU A 485 -37.29 16.85 -17.69
CA LEU A 485 -36.21 17.82 -17.87
C LEU A 485 -35.19 17.40 -18.94
N ASP A 486 -34.90 16.09 -19.05
CA ASP A 486 -33.99 15.55 -20.06
C ASP A 486 -34.56 15.77 -21.47
N MET A 487 -35.86 15.54 -21.66
CA MET A 487 -36.52 15.80 -22.95
C MET A 487 -36.52 17.29 -23.30
N PHE A 488 -36.67 18.19 -22.31
CA PHE A 488 -36.57 19.63 -22.54
C PHE A 488 -35.15 20.09 -22.88
N ALA A 489 -34.14 19.53 -22.21
CA ALA A 489 -32.75 19.80 -22.55
C ALA A 489 -32.43 19.36 -23.99
N ASN A 490 -32.98 18.23 -24.42
CA ASN A 490 -32.85 17.76 -25.81
C ASN A 490 -33.55 18.70 -26.80
N LEU A 491 -34.70 19.28 -26.45
CA LEU A 491 -35.33 20.33 -27.26
C LEU A 491 -34.40 21.54 -27.44
N ILE A 492 -33.73 21.99 -26.37
CA ILE A 492 -32.78 23.11 -26.44
C ILE A 492 -31.63 22.77 -27.39
N LYS A 493 -31.01 21.59 -27.24
CA LYS A 493 -29.91 21.12 -28.10
C LYS A 493 -30.32 21.04 -29.58
N ALA A 494 -31.55 20.60 -29.87
CA ALA A 494 -32.07 20.52 -31.23
C ALA A 494 -32.41 21.90 -31.86
N ILE A 495 -32.62 22.93 -31.03
CA ILE A 495 -32.88 24.31 -31.49
C ILE A 495 -31.56 25.03 -31.75
N ASP A 496 -30.58 24.83 -30.87
CA ASP A 496 -29.25 25.44 -30.93
C ASP A 496 -28.19 24.35 -30.62
N ASN A 497 -27.60 23.80 -31.68
CA ASN A 497 -26.68 22.66 -31.63
C ASN A 497 -25.34 22.95 -30.96
N ASP A 498 -25.07 24.21 -30.58
CA ASP A 498 -23.85 24.59 -29.87
C ASP A 498 -23.83 24.10 -28.41
N TRP A 499 -24.99 23.77 -27.83
CA TRP A 499 -25.13 23.42 -26.43
C TRP A 499 -24.96 21.91 -26.19
N LYS A 500 -24.21 21.55 -25.15
CA LYS A 500 -23.93 20.16 -24.73
C LYS A 500 -24.09 20.02 -23.21
N GLY A 501 -24.08 18.80 -22.68
CA GLY A 501 -24.11 18.56 -21.22
C GLY A 501 -25.42 18.00 -20.67
N TYR A 502 -25.55 18.04 -19.34
CA TYR A 502 -26.64 17.42 -18.57
C TYR A 502 -27.91 18.27 -18.58
N SER A 503 -29.03 17.66 -18.21
CA SER A 503 -30.35 18.28 -18.33
C SER A 503 -30.60 19.45 -17.38
N GLN A 504 -29.81 19.61 -16.32
CA GLN A 504 -29.91 20.75 -15.41
C GLN A 504 -29.20 21.99 -15.97
N ALA A 505 -28.03 21.80 -16.60
CA ALA A 505 -27.18 22.87 -17.11
C ALA A 505 -26.44 22.43 -18.39
N LEU A 506 -26.65 23.19 -19.45
CA LEU A 506 -26.00 23.02 -20.74
C LEU A 506 -24.87 24.03 -20.92
N TYR A 507 -23.82 23.67 -21.66
CA TYR A 507 -22.60 24.46 -21.88
C TYR A 507 -22.08 24.35 -23.32
N LYS A 508 -21.32 25.34 -23.79
CA LYS A 508 -20.79 25.36 -25.18
C LYS A 508 -19.44 24.66 -25.35
N ASN A 509 -18.49 24.95 -24.48
CA ASN A 509 -17.10 24.48 -24.60
C ASN A 509 -16.81 23.44 -23.52
N ASP A 510 -16.38 23.92 -22.35
CA ASP A 510 -15.99 23.08 -21.22
C ASP A 510 -17.17 22.82 -20.28
N GLN A 511 -17.13 21.68 -19.60
CA GLN A 511 -18.12 21.36 -18.57
C GLN A 511 -18.06 22.42 -17.46
N ILE A 512 -19.23 22.99 -17.16
CA ILE A 512 -19.38 24.01 -16.13
C ILE A 512 -19.34 23.37 -14.75
N ASN A 513 -18.57 23.97 -13.84
CA ASN A 513 -18.54 23.56 -12.45
C ASN A 513 -19.79 24.09 -11.72
N VAL A 514 -20.34 23.27 -10.83
CA VAL A 514 -21.43 23.63 -9.91
C VAL A 514 -21.08 24.89 -9.10
N SER A 515 -19.79 25.08 -8.77
CA SER A 515 -19.32 26.30 -8.09
C SER A 515 -19.59 27.57 -8.88
N THR A 516 -19.43 27.56 -10.20
CA THR A 516 -19.67 28.71 -11.08
C THR A 516 -21.15 29.09 -11.09
N ILE A 517 -22.04 28.10 -11.23
CA ILE A 517 -23.50 28.32 -11.18
C ILE A 517 -23.92 28.87 -9.82
N LEU A 518 -23.34 28.35 -8.75
CA LEU A 518 -23.61 28.80 -7.39
C LEU A 518 -23.13 30.24 -7.16
N HIS A 519 -21.92 30.56 -7.62
CA HIS A 519 -21.33 31.89 -7.49
C HIS A 519 -22.14 32.94 -8.25
N ASP A 520 -22.60 32.61 -9.45
CA ASP A 520 -23.45 33.51 -10.23
C ASP A 520 -24.80 33.82 -9.55
N HIS A 521 -25.34 32.85 -8.80
CA HIS A 521 -26.61 33.00 -8.09
C HIS A 521 -26.47 33.80 -6.79
N PHE A 522 -25.57 33.39 -5.90
CA PHE A 522 -25.41 33.99 -4.57
C PHE A 522 -24.44 35.18 -4.55
N LYS A 523 -23.55 35.29 -5.56
CA LYS A 523 -22.55 36.36 -5.69
C LYS A 523 -21.77 36.54 -4.39
N ASP A 524 -21.80 37.75 -3.85
CA ASP A 524 -21.08 38.14 -2.65
C ASP A 524 -21.83 37.84 -1.34
N GLU A 525 -23.00 37.20 -1.41
CA GLU A 525 -23.84 36.94 -0.24
C GLU A 525 -23.50 35.61 0.44
N SER A 526 -23.55 35.60 1.78
CA SER A 526 -23.55 34.36 2.55
C SER A 526 -24.90 33.68 2.41
N PHE A 527 -24.92 32.36 2.24
CA PHE A 527 -26.14 31.57 2.09
C PHE A 527 -26.17 30.43 3.10
N ASP A 528 -27.37 29.97 3.45
CA ASP A 528 -27.53 28.79 4.28
C ASP A 528 -27.69 27.49 3.48
N LYS A 529 -27.66 26.37 4.19
CA LYS A 529 -27.77 25.04 3.57
C LYS A 529 -29.15 24.83 2.92
N ASP A 530 -30.21 25.39 3.48
CA ASP A 530 -31.56 25.20 2.94
C ASP A 530 -31.74 26.02 1.66
N GLN A 531 -31.19 27.23 1.59
CA GLN A 531 -31.09 28.04 0.37
C GLN A 531 -30.30 27.30 -0.72
N TYR A 532 -29.15 26.71 -0.38
CA TYR A 532 -28.37 25.88 -1.32
C TYR A 532 -29.19 24.69 -1.84
N VAL A 533 -29.85 23.96 -0.93
CA VAL A 533 -30.65 22.78 -1.28
C VAL A 533 -31.85 23.18 -2.15
N SER A 534 -32.56 24.26 -1.81
CA SER A 534 -33.68 24.77 -2.58
C SER A 534 -33.24 25.16 -3.98
N PHE A 535 -32.17 25.95 -4.10
CA PHE A 535 -31.66 26.42 -5.39
C PHE A 535 -31.36 25.26 -6.35
N PHE A 536 -30.61 24.24 -5.93
CA PHE A 536 -30.32 23.11 -6.81
C PHE A 536 -31.51 22.18 -7.02
N SER A 537 -32.41 22.04 -6.04
CA SER A 537 -33.66 21.30 -6.23
C SER A 537 -34.53 21.97 -7.30
N ASP A 538 -34.59 23.30 -7.30
CA ASP A 538 -35.33 24.10 -8.27
C ASP A 538 -34.75 23.99 -9.68
N LEU A 539 -33.44 23.70 -9.81
CA LEU A 539 -32.79 23.39 -11.08
C LEU A 539 -32.99 21.93 -11.54
N GLY A 540 -33.52 21.05 -10.68
CA GLY A 540 -33.79 19.65 -11.00
C GLY A 540 -32.66 18.67 -10.63
N TYR A 541 -31.80 19.03 -9.69
CA TYR A 541 -30.82 18.09 -9.12
C TYR A 541 -31.47 17.14 -8.10
N SER A 542 -30.98 15.90 -8.02
CA SER A 542 -31.44 14.95 -7.01
C SER A 542 -30.91 15.29 -5.61
N PRO A 543 -31.63 14.96 -4.51
CA PRO A 543 -31.14 15.20 -3.15
C PRO A 543 -29.78 14.57 -2.85
N VAL A 544 -29.48 13.43 -3.49
CA VAL A 544 -28.18 12.74 -3.35
C VAL A 544 -27.08 13.56 -4.02
N THR A 545 -27.31 14.01 -5.25
CA THR A 545 -26.36 14.84 -6.01
C THR A 545 -26.08 16.15 -5.29
N ILE A 546 -27.12 16.83 -4.79
CA ILE A 546 -27.01 18.07 -4.01
C ILE A 546 -26.09 17.87 -2.81
N LYS A 547 -26.25 16.79 -2.05
CA LYS A 547 -25.42 16.50 -0.89
C LYS A 547 -23.96 16.18 -1.27
N LEU A 548 -23.75 15.44 -2.36
CA LEU A 548 -22.40 15.09 -2.84
C LEU A 548 -21.64 16.33 -3.30
N GLU A 549 -22.28 17.19 -4.10
CA GLU A 549 -21.66 18.43 -4.59
C GLU A 549 -21.39 19.41 -3.44
N LEU A 550 -22.29 19.54 -2.46
CA LEU A 550 -22.03 20.37 -1.28
C LEU A 550 -20.79 19.91 -0.52
N ASN A 551 -20.67 18.60 -0.29
CA ASN A 551 -19.51 18.04 0.41
C ASN A 551 -18.23 18.25 -0.39
N LYS A 552 -18.29 18.12 -1.72
CA LYS A 552 -17.17 18.36 -2.61
C LYS A 552 -16.71 19.82 -2.56
N LEU A 553 -17.63 20.78 -2.66
CA LEU A 553 -17.32 22.21 -2.57
C LEU A 553 -16.66 22.60 -1.23
N VAL A 554 -17.09 21.99 -0.12
CA VAL A 554 -16.47 22.18 1.20
C VAL A 554 -15.10 21.52 1.26
N PHE A 555 -14.96 20.32 0.70
CA PHE A 555 -13.69 19.58 0.68
C PHE A 555 -12.62 20.27 -0.17
N ASP A 556 -13.00 20.74 -1.35
CA ASP A 556 -12.15 21.49 -2.29
C ASP A 556 -11.86 22.92 -1.79
N ASN A 557 -12.33 23.29 -0.59
CA ASN A 557 -12.20 24.62 0.01
C ASN A 557 -12.69 25.75 -0.90
N THR A 558 -13.71 25.46 -1.72
CA THR A 558 -14.38 26.47 -2.58
C THR A 558 -15.37 27.29 -1.75
N ILE A 559 -16.05 26.64 -0.81
CA ILE A 559 -16.93 27.30 0.16
C ILE A 559 -16.49 26.93 1.59
N ALA A 560 -16.61 27.88 2.51
CA ALA A 560 -16.33 27.69 3.92
C ALA A 560 -17.57 27.93 4.77
N LYS A 561 -17.64 27.26 5.92
CA LYS A 561 -18.62 27.57 6.97
C LYS A 561 -18.18 28.82 7.70
N VAL A 562 -19.04 29.83 7.69
CA VAL A 562 -18.83 31.13 8.36
C VAL A 562 -19.80 31.33 9.52
N GLY A 563 -20.67 30.36 9.81
CA GLY A 563 -21.53 30.31 10.98
C GLY A 563 -22.26 28.97 11.10
N PRO A 564 -23.13 28.80 12.13
CA PRO A 564 -23.81 27.53 12.44
C PRO A 564 -24.50 26.89 11.24
N ASP A 565 -25.14 27.71 10.41
CA ASP A 565 -25.81 27.30 9.17
C ASP A 565 -25.46 28.20 7.99
N ARG A 566 -24.36 28.98 8.06
CA ARG A 566 -23.97 29.91 6.98
C ARG A 566 -22.72 29.46 6.26
N LEU A 567 -22.77 29.54 4.94
CA LEU A 567 -21.72 29.23 3.99
C LEU A 567 -21.35 30.48 3.20
N MET A 568 -20.11 30.54 2.76
CA MET A 568 -19.61 31.63 1.93
C MET A 568 -18.47 31.15 1.04
N PHE A 569 -18.31 31.75 -0.13
CA PHE A 569 -17.16 31.50 -1.00
C PHE A 569 -15.85 31.91 -0.33
N THR A 570 -14.85 31.04 -0.43
CA THR A 570 -13.56 31.27 0.24
C THR A 570 -12.76 32.40 -0.37
N GLU A 571 -12.98 32.70 -1.65
CA GLU A 571 -12.38 33.84 -2.36
C GLU A 571 -12.76 35.19 -1.77
N LEU A 572 -13.95 35.28 -1.14
CA LEU A 572 -14.44 36.48 -0.46
C LEU A 572 -13.88 36.60 0.97
N LEU A 573 -13.20 35.57 1.47
CA LEU A 573 -12.60 35.52 2.81
C LEU A 573 -11.10 35.80 2.80
N ASN A 574 -10.62 36.53 1.79
CA ASN A 574 -9.24 36.99 1.71
C ASN A 574 -9.02 38.18 2.65
N ILE A 575 -7.98 38.10 3.48
CA ILE A 575 -7.61 39.12 4.48
C ILE A 575 -6.14 39.52 4.34
N SER A 576 -5.77 40.68 4.88
CA SER A 576 -4.39 41.16 4.87
C SER A 576 -3.50 40.37 5.85
N HIS A 577 -2.18 40.51 5.71
CA HIS A 577 -1.25 39.90 6.64
C HIS A 577 -1.41 40.49 8.06
N GLU A 578 -1.66 41.80 8.21
CA GLU A 578 -1.90 42.40 9.51
C GLU A 578 -3.17 41.86 10.19
N GLU A 579 -4.24 41.64 9.42
CA GLU A 579 -5.48 41.04 9.93
C GLU A 579 -5.25 39.60 10.41
N GLN A 580 -4.49 38.81 9.64
CA GLN A 580 -4.11 37.45 10.06
C GLN A 580 -3.25 37.47 11.33
N LEU A 581 -2.30 38.39 11.47
CA LEU A 581 -1.48 38.52 12.68
C LEU A 581 -2.32 38.88 13.92
N GLN A 582 -3.36 39.69 13.77
CA GLN A 582 -4.30 39.99 14.86
C GLN A 582 -5.08 38.74 15.28
N ILE A 583 -5.54 37.94 14.31
CA ILE A 583 -6.23 36.67 14.56
C ILE A 583 -5.28 35.68 15.24
N ASP A 584 -4.06 35.55 14.76
CA ASP A 584 -3.02 34.68 15.32
C ASP A 584 -2.72 35.05 16.78
N LYS A 585 -2.55 36.35 17.07
CA LYS A 585 -2.36 36.85 18.44
C LYS A 585 -3.56 36.54 19.32
N TYR A 586 -4.78 36.69 18.80
CA TYR A 586 -6.00 36.32 19.51
C TYR A 586 -6.02 34.83 19.86
N LEU A 587 -5.75 33.96 18.87
CA LEU A 587 -5.73 32.51 19.04
C LEU A 587 -4.64 32.05 20.03
N LEU A 588 -3.45 32.64 19.98
CA LEU A 588 -2.35 32.34 20.90
C LEU A 588 -2.68 32.73 22.35
N ASN A 589 -3.35 33.87 22.55
CA ASN A 589 -3.77 34.33 23.88
C ASN A 589 -4.80 33.42 24.54
N MET A 590 -5.46 32.53 23.77
CA MET A 590 -6.36 31.54 24.34
C MET A 590 -5.60 30.38 25.02
N PHE A 591 -4.30 30.21 24.77
CA PHE A 591 -3.47 29.18 25.41
C PHE A 591 -2.79 29.72 26.67
N ASP A 592 -3.07 29.13 27.84
CA ASP A 592 -2.30 29.36 29.05
C ASP A 592 -1.04 28.45 29.12
N SER A 593 -0.30 28.51 30.24
CA SER A 593 0.93 27.72 30.44
C SER A 593 0.70 26.21 30.56
N THR A 594 -0.55 25.77 30.75
CA THR A 594 -0.93 24.36 30.99
C THR A 594 -1.79 23.76 29.89
N THR A 595 -2.39 24.62 29.06
CA THR A 595 -3.33 24.24 28.00
C THR A 595 -2.56 23.92 26.73
N ARG A 596 -2.61 22.64 26.31
CA ARG A 596 -1.98 22.18 25.06
C ARG A 596 -2.91 22.22 23.84
N TYR A 597 -4.22 22.22 24.05
CA TYR A 597 -5.22 22.25 22.99
C TYR A 597 -6.45 23.07 23.40
N ILE A 598 -7.16 23.62 22.42
CA ILE A 598 -8.36 24.43 22.64
C ILE A 598 -9.50 23.90 21.78
N SER A 599 -10.66 23.72 22.41
CA SER A 599 -11.91 23.43 21.73
C SER A 599 -12.68 24.73 21.50
N LEU A 600 -12.70 25.21 20.25
CA LEU A 600 -13.43 26.44 19.91
C LEU A 600 -14.95 26.32 20.13
N LYS A 601 -15.48 25.10 20.26
CA LYS A 601 -16.90 24.86 20.59
C LYS A 601 -17.30 25.31 22.00
N ARG A 602 -16.37 25.35 22.95
CA ARG A 602 -16.67 25.68 24.35
C ARG A 602 -16.31 27.12 24.69
N GLU A 603 -15.30 27.65 24.01
CA GLU A 603 -14.81 29.00 24.28
C GLU A 603 -15.87 30.08 24.00
N ILE A 604 -15.95 31.02 24.93
CA ILE A 604 -16.67 32.29 24.75
C ILE A 604 -15.66 33.24 24.15
N PHE A 605 -15.71 33.44 22.83
CA PHE A 605 -14.79 34.36 22.16
C PHE A 605 -15.39 35.77 22.12
N ASN A 606 -14.53 36.77 22.32
CA ASN A 606 -14.90 38.18 22.22
C ASN A 606 -14.58 38.70 20.82
N GLY A 607 -15.58 38.69 19.94
CA GLY A 607 -15.45 39.14 18.56
C GLY A 607 -15.08 40.62 18.37
N THR A 608 -15.14 41.45 19.41
CA THR A 608 -14.80 42.89 19.33
C THR A 608 -13.31 43.17 19.18
N ILE A 609 -12.45 42.21 19.53
CA ILE A 609 -10.99 42.35 19.48
C ILE A 609 -10.44 41.88 18.12
N LEU A 610 -11.25 41.16 17.36
CA LEU A 610 -10.88 40.60 16.06
C LEU A 610 -11.17 41.59 14.93
N PRO A 611 -10.40 41.55 13.82
CA PRO A 611 -10.57 42.46 12.70
C PRO A 611 -11.93 42.29 12.03
N LYS A 612 -12.46 43.36 11.41
CA LYS A 612 -13.74 43.30 10.70
C LYS A 612 -13.52 42.69 9.30
N ILE A 613 -14.09 41.52 9.05
CA ILE A 613 -13.94 40.80 7.77
C ILE A 613 -15.26 40.80 7.00
N PHE A 614 -15.25 41.30 5.77
CA PHE A 614 -16.35 41.19 4.78
C PHE A 614 -17.78 41.37 5.35
N ASN A 615 -17.97 42.32 6.28
CA ASN A 615 -19.23 42.53 7.02
C ASN A 615 -19.82 41.29 7.74
N LEU A 616 -19.03 40.25 7.94
CA LEU A 616 -19.39 39.07 8.72
C LEU A 616 -19.25 39.36 10.21
N THR A 617 -20.13 38.75 11.00
CA THR A 617 -19.94 38.63 12.44
C THR A 617 -19.00 37.47 12.73
N TRP A 618 -18.12 37.63 13.70
CA TRP A 618 -17.25 36.55 14.13
C TRP A 618 -18.06 35.39 14.71
N THR A 619 -17.80 34.20 14.19
CA THR A 619 -18.36 32.93 14.64
C THR A 619 -17.23 31.95 14.94
N ARG A 620 -17.55 30.84 15.60
CA ARG A 620 -16.58 29.76 15.89
C ARG A 620 -16.11 29.11 14.60
N GLU A 621 -17.01 28.97 13.64
CA GLU A 621 -16.75 28.44 12.29
C GLU A 621 -15.79 29.35 11.53
N LEU A 622 -16.03 30.66 11.54
CA LEU A 622 -15.17 31.64 10.87
C LEU A 622 -13.78 31.70 11.52
N LEU A 623 -13.72 31.69 12.85
CA LEU A 623 -12.45 31.65 13.58
C LEU A 623 -11.68 30.35 13.32
N PHE A 624 -12.38 29.21 13.26
CA PHE A 624 -11.77 27.93 12.92
C PHE A 624 -11.23 27.90 11.48
N TYR A 625 -11.95 28.51 10.53
CA TYR A 625 -11.47 28.67 9.16
C TYR A 625 -10.15 29.45 9.10
N PHE A 626 -10.04 30.61 9.77
CA PHE A 626 -8.78 31.35 9.80
C PHE A 626 -7.68 30.66 10.61
N ALA A 627 -8.03 29.91 11.66
CA ALA A 627 -7.07 29.06 12.36
C ALA A 627 -6.44 28.00 11.45
N SER A 628 -7.19 27.49 10.44
CA SER A 628 -6.65 26.55 9.45
C SER A 628 -5.58 27.14 8.53
N LYS A 629 -5.59 28.47 8.37
CA LYS A 629 -4.61 29.23 7.57
C LYS A 629 -3.51 29.89 8.41
N SER A 630 -3.60 29.79 9.73
CA SER A 630 -2.66 30.40 10.68
C SER A 630 -1.26 29.76 10.61
N GLU A 631 -0.23 30.59 10.82
CA GLU A 631 1.15 30.13 11.04
C GLU A 631 1.41 29.80 12.51
N SER A 632 0.64 30.39 13.42
CA SER A 632 0.82 30.28 14.88
C SER A 632 0.12 29.07 15.50
N VAL A 633 -1.02 28.67 14.92
CA VAL A 633 -1.79 27.50 15.37
C VAL A 633 -2.10 26.56 14.22
N LYS A 634 -2.56 25.35 14.53
CA LYS A 634 -3.06 24.39 13.53
C LYS A 634 -4.32 23.71 14.06
N PRO A 635 -5.35 23.51 13.21
CA PRO A 635 -6.41 22.56 13.49
C PRO A 635 -5.86 21.14 13.54
N LEU A 636 -6.41 20.31 14.43
CA LEU A 636 -6.10 18.89 14.41
C LEU A 636 -6.72 18.22 13.20
N ARG A 637 -5.93 17.41 12.49
CA ARG A 637 -6.40 16.64 11.35
C ARG A 637 -7.12 15.39 11.83
N TRP A 638 -8.26 15.12 11.20
CA TRP A 638 -9.12 13.96 11.48
C TRP A 638 -8.92 12.91 10.39
N PRO A 639 -8.87 11.61 10.72
CA PRO A 639 -8.90 10.55 9.72
C PRO A 639 -10.14 10.69 8.82
N GLN A 640 -9.94 10.85 7.51
CA GLN A 640 -11.04 10.82 6.55
C GLN A 640 -11.31 9.36 6.18
N GLY A 641 -12.58 8.93 6.17
CA GLY A 641 -12.95 7.60 5.66
C GLY A 641 -13.97 6.79 6.45
N THR A 642 -14.57 7.31 7.52
CA THR A 642 -15.71 6.62 8.16
C THR A 642 -16.85 7.60 8.34
N ASN A 643 -18.10 7.14 8.19
CA ASN A 643 -19.35 7.90 8.42
C ASN A 643 -19.51 8.39 9.89
N THR A 644 -18.41 8.51 10.65
CA THR A 644 -18.34 8.78 12.09
C THR A 644 -18.06 10.25 12.44
N THR A 645 -17.97 11.14 11.44
CA THR A 645 -17.67 12.59 11.62
C THR A 645 -18.67 13.32 12.54
N SER A 646 -19.85 12.75 12.80
CA SER A 646 -20.87 13.33 13.70
C SER A 646 -20.57 13.15 15.19
N LEU A 647 -19.59 12.32 15.58
CA LEU A 647 -19.34 11.97 16.99
C LEU A 647 -18.15 12.70 17.62
N ILE A 648 -17.32 13.36 16.81
CA ILE A 648 -16.04 13.94 17.21
C ILE A 648 -16.08 15.45 16.97
N ASN A 649 -15.46 16.23 17.85
CA ASN A 649 -15.40 17.67 17.71
C ASN A 649 -14.40 18.10 16.62
N PRO A 650 -14.85 18.65 15.47
CA PRO A 650 -13.93 19.01 14.42
C PRO A 650 -13.13 20.29 14.71
N MET A 651 -13.55 21.11 15.69
CA MET A 651 -13.04 22.47 15.92
C MET A 651 -12.02 22.53 17.08
N ILE A 652 -11.03 21.64 17.03
CA ILE A 652 -9.92 21.64 18.00
C ILE A 652 -8.66 22.20 17.34
N ILE A 653 -8.02 23.14 18.02
CA ILE A 653 -6.76 23.76 17.61
C ILE A 653 -5.66 23.49 18.64
N VAL A 654 -4.42 23.44 18.15
CA VAL A 654 -3.20 23.32 18.95
C VAL A 654 -2.17 24.33 18.44
N LYS A 655 -1.15 24.66 19.25
CA LYS A 655 -0.04 25.50 18.78
C LYS A 655 0.70 24.79 17.64
N ARG A 656 1.23 25.56 16.68
CA ARG A 656 1.84 25.01 15.47
C ARG A 656 3.00 24.07 15.79
N ASP A 657 3.81 24.45 16.77
CA ASP A 657 4.99 23.78 17.29
C ASP A 657 4.69 22.63 18.26
N ASP A 658 3.43 22.42 18.66
CA ASP A 658 3.06 21.33 19.57
C ASP A 658 3.18 19.96 18.87
N SER A 659 3.61 18.94 19.64
CA SER A 659 3.80 17.57 19.20
C SER A 659 2.50 16.83 18.84
N ILE A 660 1.33 17.33 19.28
CA ILE A 660 0.03 16.76 18.95
C ILE A 660 -0.33 17.11 17.49
N ASN A 661 -0.38 16.11 16.61
CA ASN A 661 -0.65 16.31 15.18
C ASN A 661 -1.96 15.68 14.70
N SER A 662 -2.57 14.81 15.50
CA SER A 662 -3.79 14.08 15.15
C SER A 662 -4.74 13.92 16.33
N LEU A 663 -6.00 13.54 16.04
CA LEU A 663 -6.95 13.06 17.06
C LEU A 663 -6.34 11.98 17.95
N LEU A 664 -5.59 11.06 17.36
CA LEU A 664 -5.05 9.92 18.09
C LEU A 664 -3.99 10.37 19.09
N ASP A 665 -3.14 11.32 18.70
CA ASP A 665 -2.15 11.92 19.61
C ASP A 665 -2.83 12.65 20.77
N LEU A 666 -3.90 13.40 20.48
CA LEU A 666 -4.65 14.13 21.49
C LEU A 666 -5.32 13.19 22.49
N VAL A 667 -6.01 12.16 22.00
CA VAL A 667 -6.67 11.16 22.87
C VAL A 667 -5.63 10.42 23.70
N LYS A 668 -4.49 10.02 23.10
CA LYS A 668 -3.41 9.38 23.83
C LYS A 668 -2.88 10.28 24.95
N TYR A 669 -2.57 11.55 24.65
CA TYR A 669 -2.16 12.54 25.65
C TYR A 669 -3.19 12.69 26.79
N CYS A 670 -4.48 12.79 26.46
CA CYS A 670 -5.53 12.87 27.48
C CYS A 670 -5.61 11.60 28.34
N MET A 671 -5.43 10.42 27.74
CA MET A 671 -5.55 9.14 28.43
C MET A 671 -4.32 8.74 29.25
N GLU A 672 -3.13 9.18 28.86
CA GLU A 672 -1.91 9.05 29.69
C GLU A 672 -2.06 9.79 31.02
N ASN A 673 -2.83 10.88 31.03
CA ASN A 673 -3.11 11.68 32.21
C ASN A 673 -4.45 11.32 32.90
N PHE A 674 -5.13 10.27 32.45
CA PHE A 674 -6.43 9.87 32.99
C PHE A 674 -6.27 8.94 34.21
N THR A 675 -6.73 9.43 35.37
CA THR A 675 -6.66 8.72 36.66
C THR A 675 -7.99 8.08 37.10
N GLY A 676 -9.04 8.19 36.27
CA GLY A 676 -10.37 7.65 36.58
C GLY A 676 -10.53 6.17 36.23
N ASN A 677 -11.71 5.62 36.51
CA ASN A 677 -12.09 4.27 36.12
C ASN A 677 -11.99 4.10 34.59
N ARG A 678 -11.34 3.03 34.13
CA ARG A 678 -11.14 2.71 32.71
C ARG A 678 -12.32 1.99 32.07
N ALA A 679 -13.46 1.84 32.74
CA ALA A 679 -14.70 1.40 32.11
C ALA A 679 -15.03 2.27 30.88
N VAL A 680 -15.55 1.63 29.81
CA VAL A 680 -15.91 2.30 28.55
C VAL A 680 -16.76 3.56 28.76
N THR A 681 -17.73 3.50 29.67
CA THR A 681 -18.62 4.64 30.00
C THR A 681 -17.88 5.80 30.65
N SER A 682 -16.95 5.51 31.57
CA SER A 682 -16.12 6.50 32.26
C SER A 682 -15.13 7.18 31.31
N VAL A 683 -14.44 6.41 30.46
CA VAL A 683 -13.52 6.94 29.44
C VAL A 683 -14.28 7.81 28.44
N ARG A 684 -15.47 7.37 28.00
CA ARG A 684 -16.32 8.14 27.10
C ARG A 684 -16.76 9.46 27.72
N ASN A 685 -17.22 9.45 28.97
CA ASN A 685 -17.62 10.67 29.67
C ASN A 685 -16.44 11.62 29.86
N TYR A 686 -15.25 11.09 30.16
CA TYR A 686 -14.03 11.89 30.24
C TYR A 686 -13.70 12.57 28.90
N LEU A 687 -13.72 11.84 27.78
CA LEU A 687 -13.45 12.40 26.45
C LEU A 687 -14.53 13.40 25.99
N LYS A 688 -15.79 13.22 26.43
CA LYS A 688 -16.85 14.23 26.26
C LYS A 688 -16.59 15.49 27.08
N ASN A 689 -16.20 15.35 28.35
CA ASN A 689 -15.87 16.49 29.22
C ASN A 689 -14.64 17.27 28.73
N LYS A 690 -13.77 16.59 27.96
CA LYS A 690 -12.62 17.18 27.25
C LYS A 690 -12.99 17.78 25.88
N ASP A 691 -14.27 17.77 25.50
CA ASP A 691 -14.81 18.26 24.24
C ASP A 691 -14.19 17.62 22.99
N ILE A 692 -13.68 16.39 23.12
CA ILE A 692 -13.17 15.59 22.00
C ILE A 692 -14.35 14.87 21.33
N LEU A 693 -15.32 14.40 22.12
CA LEU A 693 -16.54 13.73 21.65
C LEU A 693 -17.78 14.63 21.84
N ILE A 694 -18.61 14.75 20.80
CA ILE A 694 -19.76 15.68 20.76
C ILE A 694 -21.13 15.01 20.51
N GLY A 695 -21.15 13.71 20.18
CA GLY A 695 -22.37 13.00 19.76
C GLY A 695 -23.18 12.34 20.90
N LYS A 696 -24.52 12.29 20.72
CA LYS A 696 -25.46 11.48 21.51
C LYS A 696 -25.50 10.04 20.97
N THR A 697 -24.52 9.19 21.27
CA THR A 697 -24.65 7.74 20.99
C THR A 697 -25.36 7.00 22.13
N ASN A 698 -26.42 6.25 21.80
CA ASN A 698 -27.25 5.48 22.74
C ASN A 698 -26.67 4.10 23.11
N ASN A 699 -25.56 3.66 22.51
CA ASN A 699 -25.17 2.23 22.55
C ASN A 699 -24.01 1.88 23.49
N GLY A 700 -23.59 2.77 24.39
CA GLY A 700 -22.58 2.44 25.40
C GLY A 700 -21.14 2.19 24.91
N THR A 701 -20.85 2.23 23.60
CA THR A 701 -19.52 1.93 23.00
C THR A 701 -18.69 3.18 22.68
N LEU A 702 -17.36 2.98 22.50
CA LEU A 702 -16.44 3.99 21.98
C LEU A 702 -16.52 4.08 20.43
N PRO A 703 -16.30 5.26 19.83
CA PRO A 703 -16.25 5.39 18.37
C PRO A 703 -15.14 4.54 17.74
N GLU A 704 -15.44 3.87 16.63
CA GLU A 704 -14.53 2.96 15.91
C GLU A 704 -13.20 3.63 15.50
N ILE A 705 -13.23 4.93 15.22
CA ILE A 705 -12.03 5.73 14.91
C ILE A 705 -10.97 5.73 16.02
N LEU A 706 -11.33 5.36 17.25
CA LEU A 706 -10.42 5.24 18.39
C LEU A 706 -9.88 3.80 18.57
N SER A 707 -10.34 2.83 17.77
CA SER A 707 -9.86 1.44 17.79
C SER A 707 -8.35 1.27 17.52
N PRO A 708 -7.63 2.19 16.83
CA PRO A 708 -6.17 2.09 16.74
C PRO A 708 -5.46 2.34 18.07
N ILE A 709 -6.10 3.05 19.01
CA ILE A 709 -5.52 3.42 20.31
C ILE A 709 -6.02 2.50 21.42
N PHE A 710 -7.28 2.10 21.35
CA PHE A 710 -7.93 1.35 22.41
C PHE A 710 -8.13 -0.12 22.04
N SER A 711 -8.00 -0.99 23.04
CA SER A 711 -8.65 -2.30 23.06
C SER A 711 -9.61 -2.34 24.25
N VAL A 712 -10.75 -2.98 24.08
CA VAL A 712 -11.73 -3.21 25.14
C VAL A 712 -11.74 -4.71 25.42
N ASP A 713 -11.57 -5.10 26.68
CA ASP A 713 -11.64 -6.50 27.09
C ASP A 713 -13.09 -6.95 27.36
N ASP A 714 -13.26 -8.24 27.68
CA ASP A 714 -14.56 -8.86 27.94
C ASP A 714 -15.28 -8.23 29.16
N ASP A 715 -14.55 -7.55 30.05
CA ASP A 715 -15.06 -6.85 31.23
C ASP A 715 -15.40 -5.37 30.95
N ASN A 716 -15.39 -4.92 29.68
CA ASN A 716 -15.61 -3.52 29.26
C ASN A 716 -14.59 -2.52 29.83
N VAL A 717 -13.36 -2.96 30.07
CA VAL A 717 -12.25 -2.10 30.48
C VAL A 717 -11.44 -1.68 29.26
N VAL A 718 -11.16 -0.37 29.17
CA VAL A 718 -10.42 0.24 28.06
C VAL A 718 -8.92 0.21 28.35
N HIS A 719 -8.17 -0.44 27.46
CA HIS A 719 -6.71 -0.52 27.49
C HIS A 719 -6.10 0.32 26.37
N LEU A 720 -5.00 1.01 26.66
CA LEU A 720 -4.19 1.69 25.64
C LEU A 720 -3.29 0.67 24.95
N LYS A 721 -3.40 0.55 23.62
CA LYS A 721 -2.52 -0.29 22.80
C LYS A 721 -1.08 0.24 22.90
N LYS A 722 -0.12 -0.63 23.24
CA LYS A 722 1.31 -0.31 23.21
C LYS A 722 1.74 -0.11 21.76
N GLN A 723 2.51 0.94 21.48
CA GLN A 723 3.12 1.11 20.16
C GLN A 723 4.02 -0.08 19.88
N GLU A 724 3.80 -0.77 18.76
CA GLU A 724 4.90 -1.45 18.09
C GLU A 724 5.94 -0.38 17.76
N ALA A 725 7.13 -0.50 18.35
CA ALA A 725 8.23 0.34 17.97
C ALA A 725 8.45 0.17 16.47
N LYS A 726 8.26 1.25 15.69
CA LYS A 726 8.69 1.30 14.29
C LYS A 726 10.16 0.87 14.27
N ARG A 727 10.41 -0.32 13.73
CA ARG A 727 11.75 -0.83 13.44
C ARG A 727 12.30 -0.18 12.20
#